data_AF-A0A957TQL7-F1
#
_entry.id   AF-A0A957TQL7-F1
#
_cell.length_a   1.000
_cell.length_b   1.000
_cell.length_c   1.000
_cell.angle_alpha   90.00
_cell.angle_beta   90.00
_cell.angle_gamma   90.00
#
_symmetry.space_group_name_H-M   'P 1'
#
loop_
_entity.id
_entity.type
_entity.pdbx_description
1 polymer ?
#
loop_
_entity_poly.entity_id
_entity_poly.type
_entity_poly.pdbx_seq_one_letter_code
_entity_poly.pdbx_strand_id
1 'polypeptide(L)'
;MFSRNTFLLMVCVICLSIIGCVTAIDPSLPQPDLPILTLATDVPLVASPAHPNANLMASPVVAGSSVTLLGATKDMNWLLVLHERVIGWIPAFFVRDNIGTLTPPFTFTPPSDQCTTYLDATFAPEEPWISSVDGAVRLVGAIYRPAAQAQFTDSTLRVVINGAGEARAGDYVHTALTSNTSLVLFTYDLAGLQKGSQVFFTLENAANESVIFEAAVFADSCAETEHFTGQLPIGMPRGVSGQATALPTVELVTTPTPTSVSTGIVSHSDARTPTVTPTITPFPTLDVVTYGAVIQIAEVTASSSYVMGNRNATSAIDNNIETYWSSNFDDDIGAWLELQLPLTTTVAGMYIYTPGPRGGLGQPHELTLIFSDGSQQQITLENAEAWQYRELIPVSTTNVNIVVDSVHEPSAFRTTKLNEIQILSAPPTPEVIETDSRVVVIQLRSEPAAANPSTAGSLALKFLRHDETFVDSIIQLYAMEQDVAGAWIRLDSLAPAVFADDSATYNAELSPGYYLLTATDTVTETDPIVPGWYSDDGYDDPDKDQYRGIIFPIEAGKTTEIEVQFSRLVVGVLDEAGQAVRGDNNPGWTVAVCADALSSVAEDVLRCAGQAIDRRGAAAFQLAPGDYHIRVESDAACYWEFPVVVDFDEAKEELVTIDRSQPNGCRDTAD
;
A
#
# COMPACT_ATOMS: atom_id res chain seq x y z
N MET A 1 53.39 -58.34 21.44
CA MET A 1 52.81 -58.00 22.77
C MET A 1 52.93 -56.51 22.97
N PHE A 2 51.87 -55.75 22.70
CA PHE A 2 51.83 -54.36 23.14
C PHE A 2 51.69 -54.34 24.67
N SER A 3 52.51 -53.53 25.33
CA SER A 3 52.44 -53.34 26.78
C SER A 3 51.04 -52.86 27.16
N ARG A 4 50.50 -53.40 28.25
CA ARG A 4 49.17 -53.05 28.78
C ARG A 4 49.00 -51.53 28.99
N ASN A 5 50.11 -50.81 29.20
CA ASN A 5 50.12 -49.35 29.33
C ASN A 5 49.97 -48.62 27.98
N THR A 6 50.44 -49.20 26.88
CA THR A 6 50.30 -48.62 25.53
C THR A 6 48.86 -48.69 25.03
N PHE A 7 48.15 -49.78 25.36
CA PHE A 7 46.73 -49.92 25.01
C PHE A 7 45.85 -48.93 25.78
N LEU A 8 46.12 -48.73 27.08
CA LEU A 8 45.34 -47.79 27.90
C LEU A 8 45.53 -46.33 27.44
N LEU A 9 46.76 -45.95 27.07
CA LEU A 9 47.04 -44.62 26.54
C LEU A 9 46.35 -44.38 25.20
N MET A 10 46.34 -45.39 24.32
CA MET A 10 45.66 -45.32 23.02
C MET A 10 44.14 -45.20 23.17
N VAL A 11 43.53 -45.93 24.12
CA VAL A 11 42.10 -45.80 24.44
C VAL A 11 41.78 -44.42 25.03
N CYS A 12 42.61 -43.87 25.92
CA CYS A 12 42.39 -42.52 26.44
C CYS A 12 42.50 -41.44 25.35
N VAL A 13 43.47 -41.56 24.42
CA VAL A 13 43.62 -40.61 23.30
C VAL A 13 42.45 -40.72 22.32
N ILE A 14 41.94 -41.92 22.07
CA ILE A 14 40.73 -42.14 21.26
C ILE A 14 39.50 -41.56 21.96
N CYS A 15 39.31 -41.78 23.27
CA CYS A 15 38.19 -41.19 24.00
C CYS A 15 38.25 -39.65 24.05
N LEU A 16 39.45 -39.06 24.22
CA LEU A 16 39.63 -37.60 24.20
C LEU A 16 39.42 -36.99 22.80
N SER A 17 39.75 -37.71 21.73
CA SER A 17 39.47 -37.26 20.35
C SER A 17 38.01 -37.43 19.94
N ILE A 18 37.28 -38.41 20.50
CA ILE A 18 35.84 -38.56 20.28
C ILE A 18 35.04 -37.48 21.04
N ILE A 19 35.48 -37.06 22.23
CA ILE A 19 34.81 -35.96 22.98
C ILE A 19 35.03 -34.60 22.29
N GLY A 20 36.15 -34.40 21.60
CA GLY A 20 36.43 -33.17 20.84
C GLY A 20 35.66 -33.02 19.52
N CYS A 21 34.94 -34.04 19.05
CA CYS A 21 34.20 -34.00 17.79
C CYS A 21 32.69 -33.69 17.93
N VAL A 22 32.17 -33.44 19.14
CA VAL A 22 30.71 -33.36 19.37
C VAL A 22 30.17 -31.94 19.57
N THR A 23 30.97 -30.87 19.42
CA THR A 23 30.45 -29.49 19.63
C THR A 23 30.85 -28.46 18.56
N ALA A 24 31.16 -28.89 17.34
CA ALA A 24 30.94 -28.01 16.20
C ALA A 24 29.45 -28.12 15.84
N ILE A 25 28.61 -27.49 16.66
CA ILE A 25 27.23 -27.17 16.30
C ILE A 25 27.36 -26.38 15.00
N ASP A 26 26.86 -26.95 13.89
CA ASP A 26 26.85 -26.27 12.60
C ASP A 26 26.22 -24.89 12.82
N PRO A 27 26.95 -23.78 12.62
CA PRO A 27 26.41 -22.45 12.83
C PRO A 27 25.22 -22.14 11.89
N SER A 28 24.92 -23.02 10.93
CA SER A 28 23.69 -22.99 10.14
C SER A 28 22.47 -23.63 10.82
N LEU A 29 22.55 -24.02 12.10
CA LEU A 29 21.41 -24.59 12.79
C LEU A 29 20.32 -23.54 13.01
N PRO A 30 19.03 -23.90 12.86
CA PRO A 30 17.91 -22.98 12.99
C PRO A 30 17.97 -22.25 14.33
N GLN A 31 17.67 -20.94 14.32
CA GLN A 31 17.58 -20.18 15.58
C GLN A 31 16.48 -20.80 16.47
N PRO A 32 16.66 -20.81 17.80
CA PRO A 32 15.65 -21.39 18.69
C PRO A 32 14.30 -20.69 18.56
N ASP A 33 14.34 -19.36 18.42
CA ASP A 33 13.19 -18.48 18.20
C ASP A 33 13.53 -17.48 17.09
N LEU A 34 12.50 -17.04 16.35
CA LEU A 34 12.65 -15.97 15.36
C LEU A 34 12.78 -14.61 16.05
N PRO A 35 13.59 -13.68 15.52
CA PRO A 35 13.66 -12.32 16.05
C PRO A 35 12.30 -11.63 15.98
N ILE A 36 11.90 -10.99 17.08
CA ILE A 36 10.72 -10.12 17.15
C ILE A 36 11.23 -8.68 17.11
N LEU A 37 10.68 -7.89 16.20
CA LEU A 37 11.04 -6.50 15.97
C LEU A 37 9.89 -5.59 16.39
N THR A 38 10.23 -4.44 16.98
CA THR A 38 9.29 -3.38 17.35
C THR A 38 9.36 -2.27 16.32
N LEU A 39 8.21 -1.87 15.79
CA LEU A 39 8.13 -0.78 14.83
C LEU A 39 8.24 0.59 15.51
N ALA A 40 8.93 1.52 14.86
CA ALA A 40 9.10 2.89 15.33
C ALA A 40 7.95 3.81 14.89
N THR A 41 7.26 3.46 13.80
CA THR A 41 6.15 4.22 13.21
C THR A 41 5.16 3.27 12.55
N ASP A 42 4.00 3.79 12.18
CA ASP A 42 3.04 3.10 11.33
C ASP A 42 3.67 2.79 9.98
N VAL A 43 3.57 1.55 9.52
CA VAL A 43 4.16 1.12 8.25
C VAL A 43 3.21 0.21 7.49
N PRO A 44 2.88 0.51 6.22
CA PRO A 44 2.18 -0.46 5.39
C PRO A 44 3.10 -1.63 5.09
N LEU A 45 2.56 -2.85 5.10
CA LEU A 45 3.26 -3.99 4.53
C LEU A 45 3.21 -3.86 3.01
N VAL A 46 4.35 -4.04 2.34
CA VAL A 46 4.41 -4.00 0.88
C VAL A 46 4.68 -5.38 0.30
N ALA A 47 4.18 -5.64 -0.90
CA ALA A 47 4.29 -6.92 -1.59
C ALA A 47 5.71 -7.21 -2.05
N SER A 48 6.50 -6.17 -2.38
CA SER A 48 7.88 -6.33 -2.84
C SER A 48 8.75 -5.11 -2.52
N PRO A 49 10.02 -5.32 -2.10
CA PRO A 49 11.00 -4.25 -1.92
C PRO A 49 11.27 -3.42 -3.18
N ALA A 50 11.07 -4.00 -4.37
CA ALA A 50 11.27 -3.32 -5.63
C ALA A 50 10.12 -2.36 -5.98
N HIS A 51 8.98 -2.50 -5.31
CA HIS A 51 7.79 -1.69 -5.54
C HIS A 51 7.30 -1.17 -4.19
N PRO A 52 7.95 -0.14 -3.61
CA PRO A 52 7.62 0.37 -2.27
C PRO A 52 6.18 0.90 -2.14
N ASN A 53 5.51 1.18 -3.27
CA ASN A 53 4.12 1.62 -3.30
C ASN A 53 3.12 0.45 -3.47
N ALA A 54 3.60 -0.79 -3.61
CA ALA A 54 2.78 -1.99 -3.73
C ALA A 54 2.27 -2.42 -2.35
N ASN A 55 1.44 -1.59 -1.73
CA ASN A 55 0.87 -1.88 -0.41
C ASN A 55 -0.01 -3.14 -0.48
N LEU A 56 0.19 -4.04 0.45
CA LEU A 56 -0.73 -5.15 0.71
C LEU A 56 -2.00 -4.55 1.33
N MET A 57 -3.19 -5.08 0.99
CA MET A 57 -4.49 -4.57 1.44
C MET A 57 -4.77 -4.71 2.96
N ALA A 58 -3.72 -4.83 3.77
CA ALA A 58 -3.80 -4.81 5.22
C ALA A 58 -3.74 -3.36 5.73
N SER A 59 -4.39 -3.11 6.86
CA SER A 59 -4.16 -1.87 7.63
C SER A 59 -2.66 -1.72 7.91
N PRO A 60 -2.12 -0.49 7.90
CA PRO A 60 -0.74 -0.25 8.32
C PRO A 60 -0.48 -0.87 9.69
N VAL A 61 0.70 -1.45 9.86
CA VAL A 61 1.14 -1.99 11.14
C VAL A 61 1.46 -0.83 12.05
N VAL A 62 0.70 -0.67 13.13
CA VAL A 62 0.77 0.50 14.03
C VAL A 62 2.12 0.57 14.75
N ALA A 63 2.64 1.78 14.96
CA ALA A 63 3.83 2.07 15.73
C ALA A 63 3.83 1.36 17.11
N GLY A 64 4.98 0.84 17.51
CA GLY A 64 5.13 0.06 18.75
C GLY A 64 4.61 -1.38 18.66
N SER A 65 3.94 -1.77 17.57
CA SER A 65 3.57 -3.17 17.33
C SER A 65 4.81 -4.04 17.11
N SER A 66 4.64 -5.32 17.42
CA SER A 66 5.65 -6.34 17.19
C SER A 66 5.41 -7.07 15.86
N VAL A 67 6.49 -7.29 15.12
CA VAL A 67 6.51 -8.10 13.89
C VAL A 67 7.57 -9.18 14.00
N THR A 68 7.37 -10.34 13.39
CA THR A 68 8.35 -11.43 13.40
C THR A 68 9.24 -11.34 12.16
N LEU A 69 10.57 -11.28 12.32
CA LEU A 69 11.52 -11.26 11.21
C LEU A 69 11.62 -12.64 10.56
N LEU A 70 11.23 -12.73 9.29
CA LEU A 70 11.37 -13.95 8.50
C LEU A 70 12.67 -13.96 7.69
N GLY A 71 13.05 -12.81 7.12
CA GLY A 71 14.26 -12.64 6.31
C GLY A 71 14.53 -11.19 5.97
N ALA A 72 15.51 -10.93 5.10
CA ALA A 72 15.84 -9.57 4.68
C ALA A 72 16.37 -9.53 3.25
N THR A 73 16.46 -8.34 2.65
CA THR A 73 17.26 -8.15 1.45
C THR A 73 18.75 -8.26 1.77
N LYS A 74 19.57 -8.54 0.76
CA LYS A 74 21.02 -8.71 0.93
C LYS A 74 21.72 -7.49 1.55
N ASP A 75 21.23 -6.30 1.26
CA ASP A 75 21.70 -5.01 1.79
C ASP A 75 21.04 -4.61 3.12
N MET A 76 20.13 -5.43 3.65
CA MET A 76 19.35 -5.18 4.87
C MET A 76 18.47 -3.92 4.81
N ASN A 77 18.21 -3.35 3.63
CA ASN A 77 17.34 -2.18 3.49
C ASN A 77 15.86 -2.53 3.67
N TRP A 78 15.49 -3.78 3.39
CA TRP A 78 14.13 -4.29 3.52
C TRP A 78 14.10 -5.57 4.33
N LEU A 79 13.07 -5.70 5.16
CA LEU A 79 12.86 -6.84 6.04
C LEU A 79 11.58 -7.54 5.63
N LEU A 80 11.66 -8.85 5.40
CA LEU A 80 10.47 -9.69 5.24
C LEU A 80 9.97 -10.05 6.64
N VAL A 81 8.75 -9.64 6.95
CA VAL A 81 8.16 -9.79 8.28
C VAL A 81 6.83 -10.52 8.22
N LEU A 82 6.45 -11.10 9.36
CA LEU A 82 5.12 -11.65 9.62
C LEU A 82 4.42 -10.79 10.68
N HIS A 83 3.22 -10.30 10.36
CA HIS A 83 2.35 -9.57 11.27
C HIS A 83 0.89 -9.99 11.06
N GLU A 84 0.18 -10.36 12.14
CA GLU A 84 -1.25 -10.74 12.09
C GLU A 84 -1.64 -11.75 11.00
N ARG A 85 -0.73 -12.70 10.73
CA ARG A 85 -0.84 -13.71 9.66
C ARG A 85 -0.72 -13.16 8.23
N VAL A 86 -0.16 -11.98 8.05
CA VAL A 86 0.21 -11.43 6.75
C VAL A 86 1.74 -11.43 6.64
N ILE A 87 2.24 -11.96 5.53
CA ILE A 87 3.66 -11.88 5.15
C ILE A 87 3.81 -10.64 4.29
N GLY A 88 4.80 -9.81 4.57
CA GLY A 88 5.08 -8.63 3.76
C GLY A 88 6.43 -8.03 4.04
N TRP A 89 6.79 -7.03 3.25
CA TRP A 89 8.05 -6.32 3.39
C TRP A 89 7.83 -4.99 4.09
N ILE A 90 8.80 -4.62 4.92
CA ILE A 90 8.90 -3.27 5.51
C ILE A 90 10.30 -2.72 5.28
N PRO A 91 10.46 -1.40 5.07
CA PRO A 91 11.77 -0.78 5.11
C PRO A 91 12.40 -0.89 6.50
N ALA A 92 13.68 -1.23 6.54
CA ALA A 92 14.35 -1.54 7.80
C ALA A 92 14.51 -0.31 8.72
N PHE A 93 14.51 0.90 8.16
CA PHE A 93 14.58 2.16 8.93
C PHE A 93 13.31 2.45 9.74
N PHE A 94 12.21 1.73 9.52
CA PHE A 94 11.00 1.82 10.34
C PHE A 94 11.04 0.93 11.58
N VAL A 95 12.12 0.17 11.79
CA VAL A 95 12.30 -0.68 12.96
C VAL A 95 13.06 0.06 14.06
N ARG A 96 12.55 0.00 15.29
CA ARG A 96 13.17 0.61 16.47
C ARG A 96 14.41 -0.15 16.94
N ASP A 97 14.42 -1.46 16.74
CA ASP A 97 15.51 -2.34 17.17
C ASP A 97 16.76 -2.19 16.30
N ASN A 98 17.94 -2.52 16.85
CA ASN A 98 19.21 -2.42 16.14
C ASN A 98 19.36 -3.56 15.11
N ILE A 99 18.89 -3.30 13.89
CA ILE A 99 18.93 -4.25 12.76
C ILE A 99 20.36 -4.69 12.39
N GLY A 100 21.39 -3.89 12.66
CA GLY A 100 22.79 -4.20 12.34
C GLY A 100 23.37 -5.37 13.15
N THR A 101 22.66 -5.82 14.19
CA THR A 101 23.03 -6.98 15.01
C THR A 101 22.23 -8.24 14.64
N LEU A 102 21.25 -8.12 13.75
CA LEU A 102 20.40 -9.22 13.34
C LEU A 102 21.10 -10.06 12.28
N THR A 103 21.02 -11.37 12.44
CA THR A 103 21.37 -12.33 11.39
C THR A 103 20.05 -12.86 10.83
N PRO A 104 19.53 -12.30 9.72
CA PRO A 104 18.27 -12.77 9.16
C PRO A 104 18.41 -14.26 8.77
N PRO A 105 17.36 -15.08 8.95
CA PRO A 105 17.41 -16.51 8.63
C PRO A 105 17.80 -16.79 7.17
N PHE A 106 17.47 -15.87 6.26
CA PHE A 106 17.92 -15.89 4.87
C PHE A 106 18.00 -14.46 4.32
N THR A 107 18.70 -14.32 3.19
CA THR A 107 18.74 -13.08 2.41
C THR A 107 18.19 -13.29 1.01
N PHE A 108 17.53 -12.28 0.47
CA PHE A 108 16.90 -12.28 -0.85
C PHE A 108 17.38 -11.10 -1.69
N THR A 109 17.38 -11.24 -3.02
CA THR A 109 17.60 -10.13 -3.96
C THR A 109 16.30 -9.95 -4.72
N PRO A 110 15.59 -8.83 -4.53
CA PRO A 110 14.32 -8.59 -5.20
C PRO A 110 14.52 -8.46 -6.72
N PRO A 111 13.50 -8.77 -7.53
CA PRO A 111 13.52 -8.46 -8.95
C PRO A 111 13.73 -6.96 -9.17
N SER A 112 14.35 -6.55 -10.28
CA SER A 112 14.57 -5.13 -10.57
C SER A 112 13.23 -4.42 -10.83
N ASP A 113 13.09 -3.25 -10.22
CA ASP A 113 12.00 -2.29 -10.40
C ASP A 113 11.93 -1.72 -11.83
N GLN A 114 13.07 -1.61 -12.53
CA GLN A 114 13.16 -1.04 -13.89
C GLN A 114 12.38 -1.82 -14.96
N CYS A 115 12.08 -3.10 -14.71
CA CYS A 115 11.47 -3.99 -15.69
C CYS A 115 10.13 -4.58 -15.25
N THR A 116 9.76 -4.40 -13.98
CA THR A 116 8.57 -5.00 -13.42
C THR A 116 7.56 -3.93 -13.08
N THR A 117 6.27 -4.23 -13.18
CA THR A 117 5.20 -3.35 -12.71
C THR A 117 4.31 -4.17 -11.81
N TYR A 118 4.17 -3.77 -10.55
CA TYR A 118 3.24 -4.42 -9.64
C TYR A 118 1.81 -4.34 -10.16
N LEU A 119 1.10 -5.47 -10.12
CA LEU A 119 -0.28 -5.58 -10.57
C LEU A 119 -1.23 -5.81 -9.40
N ASP A 120 -0.92 -6.78 -8.54
CA ASP A 120 -1.79 -7.22 -7.45
C ASP A 120 -1.06 -8.20 -6.51
N ALA A 121 -1.72 -8.65 -5.44
CA ALA A 121 -1.26 -9.74 -4.59
C ALA A 121 -2.42 -10.67 -4.15
N THR A 122 -2.12 -11.93 -3.86
CA THR A 122 -3.07 -12.88 -3.25
C THR A 122 -2.54 -13.42 -1.93
N PHE A 123 -3.45 -13.76 -1.01
CA PHE A 123 -3.13 -14.12 0.39
C PHE A 123 -3.54 -15.55 0.76
N ALA A 124 -4.22 -16.25 -0.14
CA ALA A 124 -4.45 -17.69 -0.04
C ALA A 124 -4.05 -18.40 -1.34
N PRO A 125 -3.58 -19.66 -1.27
CA PRO A 125 -3.26 -20.43 -2.47
C PRO A 125 -4.45 -20.48 -3.44
N GLU A 126 -5.64 -20.78 -2.94
CA GLU A 126 -6.87 -20.94 -3.72
C GLU A 126 -7.54 -19.63 -4.16
N GLU A 127 -7.05 -18.47 -3.68
CA GLU A 127 -7.58 -17.17 -4.05
C GLU A 127 -7.18 -16.82 -5.50
N PRO A 128 -8.14 -16.62 -6.41
CA PRO A 128 -7.83 -16.30 -7.80
C PRO A 128 -7.47 -14.84 -7.98
N TRP A 129 -6.28 -14.58 -8.50
CA TRP A 129 -5.95 -13.32 -9.14
C TRP A 129 -6.57 -13.28 -10.54
N ILE A 130 -7.27 -12.19 -10.87
CA ILE A 130 -7.85 -11.98 -12.20
C ILE A 130 -6.91 -11.07 -13.00
N SER A 131 -6.36 -11.58 -14.09
CA SER A 131 -5.39 -10.84 -14.90
C SER A 131 -5.96 -9.54 -15.44
N SER A 132 -5.35 -8.42 -15.06
CA SER A 132 -5.69 -7.09 -15.56
C SER A 132 -4.98 -6.74 -16.88
N VAL A 133 -3.99 -7.55 -17.26
CA VAL A 133 -3.09 -7.37 -18.41
C VAL A 133 -3.12 -8.54 -19.38
N ASP A 134 -2.69 -8.29 -20.62
CA ASP A 134 -2.30 -9.33 -21.56
C ASP A 134 -0.78 -9.53 -21.52
N GLY A 135 -0.31 -10.76 -21.72
CA GLY A 135 1.12 -11.04 -21.92
C GLY A 135 1.77 -11.86 -20.82
N ALA A 136 2.96 -11.43 -20.39
CA ALA A 136 3.79 -12.15 -19.42
C ALA A 136 3.66 -11.51 -18.03
N VAL A 137 3.58 -12.35 -17.02
CA VAL A 137 3.62 -11.92 -15.62
C VAL A 137 4.56 -12.81 -14.82
N ARG A 138 5.17 -12.23 -13.80
CA ARG A 138 5.95 -12.95 -12.80
C ARG A 138 5.20 -12.93 -11.48
N LEU A 139 5.08 -14.10 -10.89
CA LEU A 139 4.57 -14.30 -9.53
C LEU A 139 5.77 -14.47 -8.61
N VAL A 140 5.81 -13.76 -7.50
CA VAL A 140 6.80 -13.93 -6.44
C VAL A 140 6.04 -14.05 -5.13
N GLY A 141 6.30 -15.08 -4.34
CA GLY A 141 5.54 -15.30 -3.12
C GLY A 141 6.28 -16.08 -2.06
N ALA A 142 5.61 -16.21 -0.92
CA ALA A 142 6.09 -16.87 0.27
C ALA A 142 5.01 -17.77 0.90
N ILE A 143 5.44 -18.92 1.43
CA ILE A 143 4.64 -19.81 2.27
C ILE A 143 5.34 -19.94 3.61
N TYR A 144 4.81 -19.30 4.65
CA TYR A 144 5.29 -19.48 6.01
C TYR A 144 4.56 -20.63 6.70
N ARG A 145 5.35 -21.47 7.36
CA ARG A 145 4.92 -22.70 8.00
C ARG A 145 5.14 -22.57 9.51
N PRO A 146 4.11 -22.18 10.29
CA PRO A 146 4.23 -21.99 11.74
C PRO A 146 4.43 -23.28 12.52
N ALA A 147 4.11 -24.44 11.94
CA ALA A 147 4.21 -25.75 12.57
C ALA A 147 4.72 -26.78 11.55
N ALA A 148 5.96 -26.61 11.11
CA ALA A 148 6.58 -27.39 10.05
C ALA A 148 6.59 -28.90 10.37
N GLN A 149 5.80 -29.67 9.61
CA GLN A 149 5.77 -31.12 9.70
C GLN A 149 6.71 -31.77 8.67
N ALA A 150 7.18 -32.97 8.98
CA ALA A 150 8.05 -33.74 8.10
C ALA A 150 7.32 -34.18 6.81
N GLN A 151 6.01 -34.42 6.84
CA GLN A 151 5.23 -34.83 5.66
C GLN A 151 5.14 -33.76 4.57
N PHE A 152 5.43 -32.49 4.89
CA PHE A 152 5.43 -31.42 3.90
C PHE A 152 6.56 -31.57 2.86
N THR A 153 7.49 -32.52 3.06
CA THR A 153 8.52 -32.83 2.06
C THR A 153 7.96 -33.35 0.74
N ASP A 154 6.73 -33.88 0.78
CA ASP A 154 6.02 -34.41 -0.38
C ASP A 154 4.99 -33.42 -0.95
N SER A 155 4.95 -32.19 -0.41
CA SER A 155 4.01 -31.16 -0.84
C SER A 155 4.38 -30.61 -2.22
N THR A 156 3.38 -30.21 -2.99
CA THR A 156 3.60 -29.60 -4.30
C THR A 156 2.78 -28.34 -4.41
N LEU A 157 3.42 -27.23 -4.74
CA LEU A 157 2.71 -26.03 -5.15
C LEU A 157 2.54 -26.09 -6.65
N ARG A 158 1.30 -25.99 -7.10
CA ARG A 158 0.95 -25.98 -8.51
C ARG A 158 0.20 -24.70 -8.82
N VAL A 159 0.64 -23.96 -9.82
CA VAL A 159 -0.13 -22.87 -10.41
C VAL A 159 -1.22 -23.43 -11.34
N VAL A 160 -2.42 -22.89 -11.22
CA VAL A 160 -3.59 -23.21 -12.03
C VAL A 160 -4.05 -21.95 -12.74
N ILE A 161 -4.22 -22.04 -14.06
CA ILE A 161 -4.66 -20.93 -14.91
C ILE A 161 -6.00 -21.33 -15.53
N ASN A 162 -7.06 -20.61 -15.17
CA ASN A 162 -8.36 -20.70 -15.83
C ASN A 162 -8.47 -19.58 -16.87
N GLY A 163 -8.30 -19.92 -18.15
CA GLY A 163 -8.31 -18.96 -19.25
C GLY A 163 -7.15 -19.18 -20.20
N ALA A 164 -6.71 -18.11 -20.89
CA ALA A 164 -5.51 -18.14 -21.70
C ALA A 164 -4.26 -17.97 -20.82
N GLY A 165 -3.20 -18.70 -21.16
CA GLY A 165 -1.88 -18.58 -20.54
C GLY A 165 -1.27 -19.92 -20.16
N GLU A 166 0.02 -19.88 -19.85
CA GLU A 166 0.80 -21.04 -19.42
C GLU A 166 1.86 -20.62 -18.40
N ALA A 167 2.17 -21.52 -17.46
CA ALA A 167 3.35 -21.37 -16.61
C ALA A 167 4.57 -21.84 -17.39
N ARG A 168 5.51 -20.91 -17.64
CA ARG A 168 6.76 -21.19 -18.36
C ARG A 168 7.84 -21.68 -17.43
N ALA A 169 7.96 -21.05 -16.27
CA ALA A 169 8.97 -21.39 -15.29
C ALA A 169 8.49 -21.28 -13.86
N GLY A 170 9.21 -21.95 -12.97
CA GLY A 170 9.10 -21.72 -11.54
C GLY A 170 10.39 -22.12 -10.83
N ASP A 171 10.62 -21.51 -9.68
CA ASP A 171 11.72 -21.83 -8.78
C ASP A 171 11.26 -21.65 -7.34
N TYR A 172 11.92 -22.32 -6.39
CA TYR A 172 11.65 -22.15 -4.97
C TYR A 172 12.89 -22.33 -4.10
N VAL A 173 12.83 -21.74 -2.92
CA VAL A 173 13.80 -21.91 -1.85
C VAL A 173 13.04 -22.30 -0.58
N HIS A 174 13.34 -23.46 -0.03
CA HIS A 174 12.79 -23.91 1.24
C HIS A 174 13.85 -23.82 2.34
N THR A 175 13.60 -23.00 3.35
CA THR A 175 14.53 -22.73 4.44
C THR A 175 13.86 -23.00 5.79
N ALA A 176 14.48 -23.84 6.61
CA ALA A 176 14.09 -23.98 8.01
C ALA A 176 14.47 -22.70 8.77
N LEU A 177 13.50 -22.10 9.46
CA LEU A 177 13.70 -20.87 10.22
C LEU A 177 14.01 -21.19 11.69
N THR A 178 13.25 -22.11 12.27
CA THR A 178 13.49 -22.72 13.59
C THR A 178 13.40 -24.25 13.48
N SER A 179 13.44 -24.97 14.60
CA SER A 179 13.20 -26.42 14.61
C SER A 179 11.79 -26.81 14.18
N ASN A 180 10.82 -25.90 14.31
CA ASN A 180 9.39 -26.15 14.08
C ASN A 180 8.77 -25.18 13.08
N THR A 181 9.55 -24.29 12.46
CA THR A 181 9.04 -23.34 11.48
C THR A 181 9.90 -23.35 10.23
N SER A 182 9.29 -23.05 9.08
CA SER A 182 10.04 -22.89 7.84
C SER A 182 9.37 -21.88 6.92
N LEU A 183 10.14 -21.39 5.95
CA LEU A 183 9.66 -20.52 4.89
C LEU A 183 9.96 -21.15 3.55
N VAL A 184 9.00 -21.07 2.64
CA VAL A 184 9.18 -21.44 1.24
C VAL A 184 8.98 -20.18 0.43
N LEU A 185 10.04 -19.68 -0.20
CA LEU A 185 9.92 -18.64 -1.22
C LEU A 185 9.75 -19.30 -2.57
N PHE A 186 8.88 -18.77 -3.41
CA PHE A 186 8.68 -19.30 -4.75
C PHE A 186 8.52 -18.19 -5.77
N THR A 187 8.78 -18.55 -7.02
CA THR A 187 8.53 -17.70 -8.18
C THR A 187 7.89 -18.52 -9.29
N TYR A 188 7.04 -17.90 -10.09
CA TYR A 188 6.54 -18.46 -11.35
C TYR A 188 6.58 -17.41 -12.44
N ASP A 189 7.07 -17.78 -13.62
CA ASP A 189 6.94 -16.96 -14.83
C ASP A 189 5.79 -17.50 -15.66
N LEU A 190 4.77 -16.68 -15.88
CA LEU A 190 3.62 -16.99 -16.72
C LEU A 190 3.70 -16.21 -18.02
N ALA A 191 3.15 -16.78 -19.08
CA ALA A 191 3.11 -16.13 -20.38
C ALA A 191 1.81 -16.41 -21.13
N GLY A 192 1.50 -15.53 -22.08
CA GLY A 192 0.32 -15.65 -22.92
C GLY A 192 -0.98 -15.50 -22.14
N LEU A 193 -0.94 -14.84 -20.98
CA LEU A 193 -2.15 -14.47 -20.26
C LEU A 193 -2.97 -13.49 -21.12
N GLN A 194 -4.29 -13.58 -20.97
CA GLN A 194 -5.22 -12.59 -21.47
C GLN A 194 -5.91 -11.90 -20.30
N LYS A 195 -6.32 -10.66 -20.49
CA LYS A 195 -7.14 -9.95 -19.51
C LYS A 195 -8.39 -10.77 -19.17
N GLY A 196 -8.64 -10.99 -17.89
CA GLY A 196 -9.71 -11.85 -17.37
C GLY A 196 -9.33 -13.31 -17.11
N SER A 197 -8.14 -13.77 -17.54
CA SER A 197 -7.62 -15.07 -17.10
C SER A 197 -7.46 -15.09 -15.58
N GLN A 198 -7.87 -16.17 -14.92
CA GLN A 198 -7.72 -16.34 -13.47
C GLN A 198 -6.50 -17.20 -13.18
N VAL A 199 -5.69 -16.78 -12.21
CA VAL A 199 -4.51 -17.51 -11.75
C VAL A 199 -4.62 -17.73 -10.25
N PHE A 200 -4.48 -18.97 -9.82
CA PHE A 200 -4.43 -19.35 -8.40
C PHE A 200 -3.47 -20.53 -8.25
N PHE A 201 -3.32 -21.00 -7.02
CA PHE A 201 -2.45 -22.09 -6.66
C PHE A 201 -3.24 -23.22 -6.00
N THR A 202 -2.73 -24.43 -6.14
CA THR A 202 -3.15 -25.58 -5.34
C THR A 202 -1.94 -26.10 -4.59
N LEU A 203 -2.04 -26.14 -3.26
CA LEU A 203 -1.03 -26.73 -2.40
C LEU A 203 -1.44 -28.17 -2.08
N GLU A 204 -0.88 -29.11 -2.83
CA GLU A 204 -1.19 -30.53 -2.72
C GLU A 204 -0.29 -31.22 -1.67
N ASN A 205 -0.83 -32.25 -1.01
CA ASN A 205 -0.10 -33.07 -0.02
C ASN A 205 0.54 -32.29 1.14
N ALA A 206 -0.02 -31.15 1.54
CA ALA A 206 0.44 -30.37 2.71
C ALA A 206 0.09 -30.99 4.07
N ALA A 207 -0.37 -32.25 4.12
CA ALA A 207 -0.73 -32.95 5.36
C ALA A 207 -1.73 -32.18 6.27
N ASN A 208 -2.58 -31.33 5.69
CA ASN A 208 -3.45 -30.38 6.41
C ASN A 208 -2.70 -29.41 7.33
N GLU A 209 -1.42 -29.15 7.07
CA GLU A 209 -0.64 -28.15 7.77
C GLU A 209 -1.21 -26.76 7.46
N SER A 210 -1.53 -25.98 8.51
CA SER A 210 -1.93 -24.58 8.32
C SER A 210 -0.73 -23.77 7.87
N VAL A 211 -0.86 -23.12 6.73
CA VAL A 211 0.16 -22.23 6.16
C VAL A 211 -0.33 -20.79 6.15
N ILE A 212 0.62 -19.87 6.04
CA ILE A 212 0.38 -18.47 5.72
C ILE A 212 0.98 -18.24 4.35
N PHE A 213 0.19 -17.67 3.44
CA PHE A 213 0.51 -17.54 2.02
C PHE A 213 0.48 -16.08 1.61
N GLU A 214 1.41 -15.69 0.76
CA GLU A 214 1.36 -14.42 0.03
C GLU A 214 2.00 -14.64 -1.35
N ALA A 215 1.42 -14.04 -2.39
CA ALA A 215 1.98 -14.01 -3.72
C ALA A 215 1.70 -12.68 -4.41
N ALA A 216 2.75 -11.92 -4.70
CA ALA A 216 2.71 -10.71 -5.48
C ALA A 216 2.81 -11.00 -6.99
N VAL A 217 2.06 -10.25 -7.78
CA VAL A 217 1.98 -10.37 -9.23
C VAL A 217 2.59 -9.14 -9.89
N PHE A 218 3.50 -9.36 -10.84
CA PHE A 218 4.17 -8.31 -11.59
C PHE A 218 3.99 -8.53 -13.09
N ALA A 219 3.63 -7.49 -13.83
CA ALA A 219 3.87 -7.50 -15.27
C ALA A 219 5.38 -7.45 -15.48
N ASP A 220 5.90 -8.34 -16.33
CA ASP A 220 7.32 -8.39 -16.65
C ASP A 220 7.54 -7.91 -18.09
N SER A 221 8.36 -6.87 -18.25
CA SER A 221 8.76 -6.33 -19.55
C SER A 221 10.19 -6.71 -19.93
N CYS A 222 10.94 -7.35 -19.02
CA CYS A 222 12.32 -7.72 -19.27
C CYS A 222 12.41 -8.89 -20.26
N ALA A 223 13.22 -8.71 -21.30
CA ALA A 223 13.61 -9.80 -22.18
C ALA A 223 14.70 -10.62 -21.49
N GLU A 224 14.39 -11.90 -21.23
CA GLU A 224 15.29 -12.97 -20.76
C GLU A 224 15.45 -13.14 -19.24
N THR A 225 15.01 -14.31 -18.76
CA THR A 225 15.69 -15.11 -17.73
C THR A 225 15.63 -16.58 -18.13
N GLU A 226 16.73 -17.30 -17.98
CA GLU A 226 16.84 -18.73 -18.31
C GLU A 226 15.79 -19.56 -17.56
N HIS A 227 15.18 -20.50 -18.29
CA HIS A 227 13.94 -21.16 -17.91
C HIS A 227 14.17 -22.50 -17.20
N PHE A 228 13.47 -22.71 -16.10
CA PHE A 228 12.99 -24.04 -15.68
C PHE A 228 11.57 -24.24 -16.23
N THR A 229 11.07 -25.46 -16.39
CA THR A 229 9.67 -25.71 -16.84
C THR A 229 9.01 -26.72 -15.90
N GLY A 230 7.93 -26.36 -15.21
CA GLY A 230 7.11 -27.34 -14.48
C GLY A 230 6.62 -26.94 -13.07
N GLN A 231 6.02 -27.92 -12.40
CA GLN A 231 5.56 -27.84 -10.99
C GLN A 231 6.74 -27.67 -10.03
N LEU A 232 6.50 -27.04 -8.88
CA LEU A 232 7.50 -26.90 -7.82
C LEU A 232 7.30 -27.96 -6.74
N PRO A 233 8.16 -28.99 -6.68
CA PRO A 233 8.13 -29.95 -5.58
C PRO A 233 8.61 -29.25 -4.30
N ILE A 234 7.72 -28.81 -3.44
CA ILE A 234 8.13 -28.16 -2.19
C ILE A 234 8.64 -29.22 -1.22
N GLY A 235 9.71 -28.90 -0.50
CA GLY A 235 10.23 -29.79 0.54
C GLY A 235 11.51 -30.52 0.19
N MET A 236 11.99 -30.39 -1.05
CA MET A 236 13.35 -30.78 -1.43
C MET A 236 14.26 -29.54 -1.43
N PRO A 237 15.52 -29.62 -0.97
CA PRO A 237 16.48 -28.52 -1.14
C PRO A 237 16.67 -28.21 -2.63
N ARG A 238 16.89 -26.92 -2.98
CA ARG A 238 17.05 -26.43 -4.36
C ARG A 238 18.16 -27.22 -5.06
N GLY A 239 17.78 -28.25 -5.80
CA GLY A 239 18.71 -29.11 -6.53
C GLY A 239 19.07 -28.45 -7.85
N VAL A 240 20.33 -28.04 -8.00
CA VAL A 240 20.85 -27.64 -9.32
C VAL A 240 20.94 -28.91 -10.17
N SER A 241 19.95 -29.19 -11.01
CA SER A 241 19.97 -30.35 -11.90
C SER A 241 19.44 -30.00 -13.28
N GLY A 242 20.36 -29.99 -14.25
CA GLY A 242 20.03 -30.00 -15.66
C GLY A 242 19.52 -31.36 -16.15
N GLN A 243 18.94 -31.28 -17.36
CA GLN A 243 18.65 -32.34 -18.33
C GLN A 243 17.25 -32.96 -18.34
N ALA A 244 16.53 -32.65 -19.42
CA ALA A 244 15.21 -33.11 -19.79
C ALA A 244 15.13 -34.61 -20.13
N THR A 245 14.01 -35.23 -19.79
CA THR A 245 13.56 -36.48 -20.42
C THR A 245 12.22 -36.19 -21.12
N ALA A 246 12.18 -36.30 -22.45
CA ALA A 246 10.97 -36.06 -23.25
C ALA A 246 10.06 -37.31 -23.29
N LEU A 247 8.74 -37.10 -23.36
CA LEU A 247 7.69 -38.11 -23.66
C LEU A 247 6.39 -37.41 -24.16
N PRO A 248 5.43 -38.15 -24.76
CA PRO A 248 5.13 -38.19 -26.19
C PRO A 248 4.05 -37.20 -26.67
N THR A 249 4.08 -36.90 -27.98
CA THR A 249 3.12 -36.10 -28.74
C THR A 249 1.73 -36.76 -28.83
N VAL A 250 0.67 -36.01 -28.50
CA VAL A 250 -0.72 -36.35 -28.82
C VAL A 250 -1.29 -35.30 -29.80
N GLU A 251 -1.82 -35.79 -30.92
CA GLU A 251 -2.45 -35.03 -32.01
C GLU A 251 -3.80 -34.42 -31.59
N LEU A 252 -4.00 -33.13 -31.89
CA LEU A 252 -5.25 -32.42 -31.65
C LEU A 252 -6.20 -32.56 -32.86
N VAL A 253 -7.40 -33.10 -32.63
CA VAL A 253 -8.53 -33.10 -33.60
C VAL A 253 -9.28 -31.77 -33.48
N THR A 254 -9.48 -31.07 -34.60
CA THR A 254 -10.27 -29.83 -34.68
C THR A 254 -11.66 -30.11 -35.25
N THR A 255 -12.70 -29.50 -34.65
CA THR A 255 -14.11 -29.56 -35.12
C THR A 255 -14.62 -28.13 -35.36
N PRO A 256 -15.48 -27.88 -36.38
CA PRO A 256 -15.61 -26.57 -36.99
C PRO A 256 -16.68 -25.65 -36.37
N THR A 257 -16.47 -24.36 -36.61
CA THR A 257 -17.24 -23.17 -36.24
C THR A 257 -18.69 -23.16 -36.77
N PRO A 258 -19.70 -22.73 -35.98
CA PRO A 258 -21.05 -22.52 -36.50
C PRO A 258 -21.26 -21.10 -37.06
N THR A 259 -21.96 -21.08 -38.19
CA THR A 259 -22.37 -19.95 -39.04
C THR A 259 -23.43 -19.06 -38.39
N SER A 260 -23.29 -17.74 -38.55
CA SER A 260 -24.26 -16.72 -38.13
C SER A 260 -25.48 -16.63 -39.05
N VAL A 261 -26.67 -16.43 -38.46
CA VAL A 261 -27.93 -16.21 -39.17
C VAL A 261 -28.49 -14.83 -38.82
N SER A 262 -28.68 -14.02 -39.86
CA SER A 262 -29.30 -12.70 -39.87
C SER A 262 -30.84 -12.78 -39.75
N THR A 263 -31.47 -11.92 -38.96
CA THR A 263 -32.91 -11.65 -39.04
C THR A 263 -33.24 -10.14 -38.95
N GLY A 264 -33.60 -9.59 -40.12
CA GLY A 264 -34.82 -8.83 -40.42
C GLY A 264 -35.35 -7.75 -39.46
N ILE A 265 -35.21 -6.50 -39.90
CA ILE A 265 -35.87 -5.28 -39.41
C ILE A 265 -37.36 -5.26 -39.83
N VAL A 266 -38.27 -4.85 -38.93
CA VAL A 266 -39.62 -4.39 -39.27
C VAL A 266 -39.91 -3.06 -38.57
N SER A 267 -40.23 -2.04 -39.36
CA SER A 267 -40.60 -0.69 -38.94
C SER A 267 -42.10 -0.60 -38.62
N HIS A 268 -42.49 0.16 -37.59
CA HIS A 268 -43.86 0.68 -37.40
C HIS A 268 -43.79 2.17 -37.02
N SER A 269 -44.67 2.95 -37.64
CA SER A 269 -44.78 4.40 -37.54
C SER A 269 -45.88 4.85 -36.57
N ASP A 270 -45.72 6.09 -36.10
CA ASP A 270 -46.70 7.05 -35.57
C ASP A 270 -47.24 6.89 -34.14
N ALA A 271 -46.88 7.84 -33.27
CA ALA A 271 -47.85 8.69 -32.56
C ALA A 271 -47.16 9.91 -31.88
N ARG A 272 -47.87 11.04 -31.88
CA ARG A 272 -47.48 12.37 -31.41
C ARG A 272 -47.35 12.46 -29.88
N THR A 273 -46.35 13.20 -29.40
CA THR A 273 -46.19 13.52 -27.96
C THR A 273 -46.10 15.05 -27.77
N PRO A 274 -46.83 15.64 -26.79
CA PRO A 274 -46.84 17.08 -26.57
C PRO A 274 -45.60 17.57 -25.83
N THR A 275 -45.16 18.78 -26.18
CA THR A 275 -44.05 19.51 -25.55
C THR A 275 -44.46 20.00 -24.16
N VAL A 276 -43.83 19.46 -23.12
CA VAL A 276 -43.87 20.02 -21.76
C VAL A 276 -42.47 20.57 -21.46
N THR A 277 -42.39 21.87 -21.15
CA THR A 277 -41.16 22.53 -20.70
C THR A 277 -40.82 22.06 -19.28
N PRO A 278 -39.67 21.43 -19.04
CA PRO A 278 -39.30 21.00 -17.69
C PRO A 278 -38.87 22.20 -16.84
N THR A 279 -39.54 22.38 -15.71
CA THR A 279 -39.04 23.20 -14.60
C THR A 279 -37.91 22.43 -13.94
N ILE A 280 -36.67 22.94 -14.06
CA ILE A 280 -35.51 22.38 -13.39
C ILE A 280 -35.57 22.80 -11.91
N THR A 281 -36.04 21.91 -11.06
CA THR A 281 -35.70 21.92 -9.63
C THR A 281 -34.24 21.48 -9.48
N PRO A 282 -33.40 22.19 -8.70
CA PRO A 282 -32.04 21.76 -8.45
C PRO A 282 -32.06 20.36 -7.83
N PHE A 283 -31.18 19.48 -8.33
CA PHE A 283 -30.97 18.16 -7.76
C PHE A 283 -30.59 18.31 -6.29
N PRO A 284 -31.14 17.51 -5.36
CA PRO A 284 -30.55 17.38 -4.04
C PRO A 284 -29.09 16.95 -4.24
N THR A 285 -28.18 17.66 -3.60
CA THR A 285 -26.76 17.28 -3.52
C THR A 285 -26.71 15.85 -2.98
N LEU A 286 -26.16 14.93 -3.78
CA LEU A 286 -25.91 13.57 -3.37
C LEU A 286 -24.73 13.65 -2.38
N ASP A 287 -24.99 13.49 -1.09
CA ASP A 287 -23.91 13.31 -0.12
C ASP A 287 -23.14 12.05 -0.54
N VAL A 288 -21.90 12.23 -0.99
CA VAL A 288 -21.00 11.12 -1.33
C VAL A 288 -20.63 10.45 -0.01
N VAL A 289 -21.32 9.37 0.32
CA VAL A 289 -20.96 8.52 1.44
C VAL A 289 -19.68 7.79 1.07
N THR A 290 -18.56 8.14 1.69
CA THR A 290 -17.30 7.42 1.56
C THR A 290 -17.46 6.05 2.22
N TYR A 291 -17.49 4.99 1.41
CA TYR A 291 -17.63 3.61 1.89
C TYR A 291 -16.31 3.13 2.53
N GLY A 292 -16.38 2.37 3.63
CA GLY A 292 -15.21 1.65 4.16
C GLY A 292 -14.84 0.41 3.34
N ALA A 293 -13.70 -0.19 3.64
CA ALA A 293 -13.20 -1.38 2.94
C ALA A 293 -14.09 -2.61 3.21
N VAL A 294 -14.16 -3.53 2.24
CA VAL A 294 -14.85 -4.83 2.44
C VAL A 294 -14.05 -5.67 3.42
N ILE A 295 -14.70 -6.13 4.49
CA ILE A 295 -14.10 -6.99 5.51
C ILE A 295 -14.22 -8.45 5.03
N GLN A 296 -13.08 -9.15 4.98
CA GLN A 296 -13.05 -10.58 4.69
C GLN A 296 -13.79 -11.37 5.79
N ILE A 297 -14.69 -12.27 5.39
CA ILE A 297 -15.40 -13.15 6.32
C ILE A 297 -14.60 -14.43 6.49
N ALA A 298 -14.24 -14.78 7.73
CA ALA A 298 -13.41 -15.93 8.04
C ALA A 298 -14.21 -17.25 8.01
N GLU A 299 -15.44 -17.22 8.53
CA GLU A 299 -16.34 -18.37 8.57
C GLU A 299 -17.79 -17.88 8.52
N VAL A 300 -18.68 -18.70 7.95
CA VAL A 300 -20.12 -18.46 7.99
C VAL A 300 -20.86 -19.70 8.46
N THR A 301 -21.75 -19.52 9.42
CA THR A 301 -22.69 -20.55 9.88
C THR A 301 -24.12 -20.08 9.72
N ALA A 302 -25.08 -21.01 9.69
CA ALA A 302 -26.49 -20.69 9.53
C ALA A 302 -27.35 -21.51 10.48
N SER A 303 -28.53 -20.99 10.82
CA SER A 303 -29.55 -21.71 11.59
C SER A 303 -29.94 -23.04 10.93
N SER A 304 -30.11 -22.98 9.61
CA SER A 304 -30.36 -24.09 8.73
C SER A 304 -29.84 -23.75 7.33
N SER A 305 -29.59 -24.77 6.52
CA SER A 305 -29.21 -24.60 5.12
C SER A 305 -29.85 -25.71 4.31
N TYR A 306 -30.41 -25.36 3.16
CA TYR A 306 -30.90 -26.34 2.22
C TYR A 306 -29.72 -26.96 1.45
N VAL A 307 -29.09 -27.99 2.01
CA VAL A 307 -27.80 -28.56 1.57
C VAL A 307 -27.81 -29.25 0.18
N MET A 308 -28.82 -29.04 -0.66
CA MET A 308 -28.81 -29.53 -2.05
C MET A 308 -28.30 -28.46 -3.01
N GLY A 309 -27.12 -28.68 -3.58
CA GLY A 309 -26.51 -27.81 -4.61
C GLY A 309 -25.73 -26.64 -4.03
N ASN A 310 -25.77 -25.51 -4.72
CA ASN A 310 -25.11 -24.24 -4.38
C ASN A 310 -25.93 -23.40 -3.37
N ARG A 311 -26.51 -24.07 -2.36
CA ARG A 311 -27.53 -23.54 -1.45
C ARG A 311 -27.14 -23.57 0.03
N ASN A 312 -25.85 -23.38 0.31
CA ASN A 312 -25.29 -23.45 1.66
C ASN A 312 -24.94 -22.05 2.18
N ALA A 313 -24.55 -21.96 3.45
CA ALA A 313 -24.22 -20.68 4.09
C ALA A 313 -23.03 -19.97 3.42
N THR A 314 -22.04 -20.72 2.93
CA THR A 314 -20.87 -20.17 2.23
C THR A 314 -21.22 -19.50 0.91
N SER A 315 -22.32 -19.89 0.26
CA SER A 315 -22.84 -19.25 -0.95
C SER A 315 -23.47 -17.88 -0.73
N ALA A 316 -23.40 -17.32 0.48
CA ALA A 316 -23.79 -15.92 0.73
C ALA A 316 -22.58 -14.98 0.81
N ILE A 317 -21.35 -15.49 0.70
CA ILE A 317 -20.10 -14.73 0.86
C ILE A 317 -19.03 -15.17 -0.15
N ASP A 318 -19.42 -15.85 -1.23
CA ASP A 318 -18.49 -16.44 -2.21
C ASP A 318 -18.21 -15.50 -3.40
N ASN A 319 -18.68 -14.26 -3.31
CA ASN A 319 -18.63 -13.22 -4.34
C ASN A 319 -19.28 -13.66 -5.66
N ASN A 320 -20.28 -14.56 -5.59
CA ASN A 320 -21.00 -15.06 -6.75
C ASN A 320 -22.52 -14.88 -6.58
N ILE A 321 -23.05 -13.81 -7.17
CA ILE A 321 -24.48 -13.50 -7.14
C ILE A 321 -25.39 -14.58 -7.79
N GLU A 322 -24.83 -15.59 -8.48
CA GLU A 322 -25.59 -16.72 -9.03
C GLU A 322 -25.81 -17.87 -8.02
N THR A 323 -25.01 -17.93 -6.96
CA THR A 323 -25.21 -18.83 -5.82
C THR A 323 -26.02 -18.10 -4.74
N TYR A 324 -26.53 -18.84 -3.75
CA TYR A 324 -27.25 -18.23 -2.64
C TYR A 324 -27.34 -19.15 -1.45
N TRP A 325 -27.33 -18.61 -0.23
CA TRP A 325 -27.84 -19.34 0.92
C TRP A 325 -29.36 -19.44 0.89
N SER A 326 -29.91 -20.59 1.29
CA SER A 326 -31.34 -20.78 1.53
C SER A 326 -31.55 -21.47 2.86
N SER A 327 -32.49 -20.97 3.67
CA SER A 327 -32.95 -21.69 4.86
C SER A 327 -33.69 -22.97 4.47
N ASN A 328 -33.84 -23.91 5.42
CA ASN A 328 -34.70 -25.08 5.22
C ASN A 328 -36.18 -24.69 5.16
N PHE A 329 -37.00 -25.59 4.61
CA PHE A 329 -38.46 -25.39 4.54
C PHE A 329 -39.05 -25.13 5.93
N ASP A 330 -39.88 -24.09 6.03
CA ASP A 330 -40.60 -23.62 7.23
C ASP A 330 -39.81 -22.73 8.21
N ASP A 331 -38.56 -22.36 7.89
CA ASP A 331 -37.73 -21.40 8.64
C ASP A 331 -37.53 -20.10 7.83
N ASP A 332 -38.58 -19.43 7.34
CA ASP A 332 -38.44 -18.13 6.66
C ASP A 332 -38.15 -17.01 7.66
N ILE A 333 -39.03 -16.88 8.65
CA ILE A 333 -38.90 -15.90 9.73
C ILE A 333 -38.14 -16.53 10.89
N GLY A 334 -37.09 -15.86 11.36
CA GLY A 334 -36.19 -16.31 12.42
C GLY A 334 -35.00 -17.15 11.94
N ALA A 335 -34.90 -17.46 10.64
CA ALA A 335 -33.66 -18.01 10.10
C ALA A 335 -32.54 -16.98 10.18
N TRP A 336 -31.31 -17.47 10.37
CA TRP A 336 -30.17 -16.61 10.57
C TRP A 336 -28.89 -17.12 9.90
N LEU A 337 -28.00 -16.17 9.59
CA LEU A 337 -26.61 -16.38 9.18
C LEU A 337 -25.70 -15.69 10.19
N GLU A 338 -24.67 -16.37 10.69
CA GLU A 338 -23.63 -15.76 11.53
C GLU A 338 -22.33 -15.70 10.74
N LEU A 339 -21.85 -14.48 10.52
CA LEU A 339 -20.60 -14.18 9.85
C LEU A 339 -19.51 -13.95 10.90
N GLN A 340 -18.46 -14.78 10.90
CA GLN A 340 -17.30 -14.61 11.79
C GLN A 340 -16.24 -13.77 11.09
N LEU A 341 -15.79 -12.72 11.76
CA LEU A 341 -14.72 -11.84 11.28
C LEU A 341 -13.36 -12.38 11.74
N PRO A 342 -12.28 -12.22 10.96
CA PRO A 342 -10.95 -12.73 11.31
C PRO A 342 -10.37 -12.07 12.56
N LEU A 343 -10.79 -10.83 12.84
CA LEU A 343 -10.38 -10.02 13.98
C LEU A 343 -11.50 -9.03 14.36
N THR A 344 -11.42 -8.48 15.57
CA THR A 344 -12.36 -7.44 16.04
C THR A 344 -12.26 -6.22 15.13
N THR A 345 -13.31 -5.96 14.35
CA THR A 345 -13.35 -4.89 13.36
C THR A 345 -14.56 -4.01 13.57
N THR A 346 -14.44 -2.69 13.32
CA THR A 346 -15.57 -1.77 13.38
C THR A 346 -16.37 -1.85 12.09
N VAL A 347 -17.57 -2.41 12.15
CA VAL A 347 -18.52 -2.55 11.05
C VAL A 347 -19.40 -1.31 10.99
N ALA A 348 -19.50 -0.64 9.84
CA ALA A 348 -20.34 0.55 9.65
C ALA A 348 -21.25 0.49 8.43
N GLY A 349 -21.19 -0.58 7.64
CA GLY A 349 -22.07 -0.74 6.51
C GLY A 349 -22.12 -2.19 6.04
N MET A 350 -23.08 -2.47 5.18
CA MET A 350 -23.13 -3.73 4.47
C MET A 350 -23.74 -3.58 3.08
N TYR A 351 -23.28 -4.40 2.14
CA TYR A 351 -23.97 -4.66 0.89
C TYR A 351 -24.66 -6.01 0.98
N ILE A 352 -25.91 -6.07 0.52
CA ILE A 352 -26.66 -7.31 0.38
C ILE A 352 -27.20 -7.38 -1.04
N TYR A 353 -26.87 -8.46 -1.76
CA TYR A 353 -27.54 -8.79 -3.00
C TYR A 353 -28.76 -9.66 -2.70
N THR A 354 -29.93 -9.10 -2.92
CA THR A 354 -31.16 -9.88 -2.88
C THR A 354 -31.54 -10.35 -4.28
N PRO A 355 -31.89 -11.62 -4.44
CA PRO A 355 -32.37 -12.12 -5.72
C PRO A 355 -33.76 -11.58 -6.01
N GLY A 356 -34.12 -11.51 -7.29
CA GLY A 356 -35.45 -11.08 -7.68
C GLY A 356 -36.56 -12.01 -7.20
N PRO A 357 -37.83 -11.57 -7.35
CA PRO A 357 -39.03 -12.32 -6.94
C PRO A 357 -39.24 -13.63 -7.74
N ARG A 358 -38.29 -14.01 -8.59
CA ARG A 358 -38.33 -15.23 -9.40
C ARG A 358 -38.03 -16.46 -8.53
N GLY A 359 -38.86 -17.50 -8.69
CA GLY A 359 -38.68 -18.80 -8.03
C GLY A 359 -39.54 -19.00 -6.77
N GLY A 360 -40.34 -18.01 -6.36
CA GLY A 360 -41.33 -18.13 -5.28
C GLY A 360 -40.76 -18.22 -3.86
N LEU A 361 -39.44 -18.22 -3.70
CA LEU A 361 -38.76 -18.19 -2.40
C LEU A 361 -38.92 -16.79 -1.78
N GLY A 362 -39.06 -16.72 -0.46
CA GLY A 362 -39.21 -15.47 0.28
C GLY A 362 -37.97 -14.60 0.15
N GLN A 363 -38.15 -13.37 -0.31
CA GLN A 363 -37.11 -12.35 -0.32
C GLN A 363 -37.16 -11.63 1.03
N PRO A 364 -36.06 -11.57 1.79
CA PRO A 364 -36.04 -10.85 3.06
C PRO A 364 -36.45 -9.40 2.90
N HIS A 365 -37.29 -8.92 3.81
CA HIS A 365 -37.76 -7.53 3.87
C HIS A 365 -37.18 -6.81 5.08
N GLU A 366 -37.25 -7.39 6.27
CA GLU A 366 -36.62 -6.84 7.47
C GLU A 366 -35.60 -7.84 8.01
N LEU A 367 -34.43 -7.34 8.37
CA LEU A 367 -33.36 -8.09 9.01
C LEU A 367 -32.95 -7.42 10.32
N THR A 368 -32.69 -8.22 11.35
CA THR A 368 -32.03 -7.79 12.58
C THR A 368 -30.59 -8.30 12.58
N LEU A 369 -29.65 -7.36 12.70
CA LEU A 369 -28.23 -7.62 12.89
C LEU A 369 -27.93 -7.66 14.38
N ILE A 370 -27.25 -8.69 14.86
CA ILE A 370 -26.81 -8.86 16.24
C ILE A 370 -25.28 -8.96 16.24
N PHE A 371 -24.62 -8.12 17.02
CA PHE A 371 -23.17 -8.05 17.07
C PHE A 371 -22.61 -8.80 18.30
N SER A 372 -21.30 -9.06 18.30
CA SER A 372 -20.61 -9.78 19.38
C SER A 372 -20.73 -9.14 20.78
N ASP A 373 -21.00 -7.83 20.85
CA ASP A 373 -21.24 -7.12 22.12
C ASP A 373 -22.69 -7.22 22.61
N GLY A 374 -23.56 -7.88 21.84
CA GLY A 374 -24.99 -8.04 22.08
C GLY A 374 -25.85 -6.87 21.60
N SER A 375 -25.25 -5.82 21.02
CA SER A 375 -26.00 -4.73 20.38
C SER A 375 -26.76 -5.25 19.15
N GLN A 376 -27.83 -4.55 18.78
CA GLN A 376 -28.69 -4.91 17.66
C GLN A 376 -29.01 -3.71 16.78
N GLN A 377 -29.12 -3.94 15.48
CA GLN A 377 -29.55 -2.96 14.49
C GLN A 377 -30.53 -3.59 13.51
N GLN A 378 -31.57 -2.87 13.11
CA GLN A 378 -32.55 -3.35 12.14
C GLN A 378 -32.35 -2.66 10.80
N ILE A 379 -32.43 -3.42 9.71
CA ILE A 379 -32.36 -2.91 8.34
C ILE A 379 -33.55 -3.40 7.52
N THR A 380 -33.99 -2.60 6.55
CA THR A 380 -35.10 -2.92 5.64
C THR A 380 -34.58 -3.04 4.22
N LEU A 381 -34.88 -4.13 3.52
CA LEU A 381 -34.49 -4.40 2.14
C LEU A 381 -35.65 -4.16 1.17
N GLU A 382 -35.35 -3.57 0.03
CA GLU A 382 -36.32 -3.38 -1.06
C GLU A 382 -36.58 -4.71 -1.79
N ASN A 383 -37.76 -4.83 -2.39
CA ASN A 383 -38.12 -5.96 -3.25
C ASN A 383 -37.48 -5.78 -4.64
N ALA A 384 -36.15 -5.85 -4.69
CA ALA A 384 -35.35 -5.61 -5.90
C ALA A 384 -34.34 -6.74 -6.13
N GLU A 385 -34.04 -7.02 -7.41
CA GLU A 385 -32.94 -7.91 -7.82
C GLU A 385 -31.68 -7.08 -8.05
N ALA A 386 -31.07 -6.61 -6.97
CA ALA A 386 -29.93 -5.71 -7.03
C ALA A 386 -29.11 -5.77 -5.74
N TRP A 387 -27.90 -5.21 -5.81
CA TRP A 387 -27.14 -4.82 -4.64
C TRP A 387 -27.85 -3.72 -3.87
N GLN A 388 -27.92 -3.88 -2.55
CA GLN A 388 -28.53 -2.94 -1.64
C GLN A 388 -27.54 -2.58 -0.54
N TYR A 389 -27.14 -1.31 -0.50
CA TYR A 389 -26.30 -0.78 0.58
C TYR A 389 -27.14 -0.43 1.79
N ARG A 390 -26.67 -0.78 2.99
CA ARG A 390 -27.24 -0.32 4.26
C ARG A 390 -26.14 0.26 5.14
N GLU A 391 -26.31 1.53 5.46
CA GLU A 391 -25.51 2.22 6.47
C GLU A 391 -25.88 1.67 7.86
N LEU A 392 -24.87 1.45 8.69
CA LEU A 392 -25.01 0.95 10.05
C LEU A 392 -24.37 1.94 11.01
N ILE A 393 -24.90 2.01 12.23
CA ILE A 393 -24.19 2.66 13.34
C ILE A 393 -22.88 1.86 13.55
N PRO A 394 -21.69 2.48 13.57
CA PRO A 394 -20.44 1.75 13.72
C PRO A 394 -20.39 0.89 14.99
N VAL A 395 -20.08 -0.40 14.85
CA VAL A 395 -19.94 -1.35 15.97
C VAL A 395 -18.66 -2.17 15.82
N SER A 396 -17.79 -2.12 16.82
CA SER A 396 -16.61 -2.99 16.91
C SER A 396 -17.02 -4.40 17.32
N THR A 397 -16.79 -5.37 16.45
CA THR A 397 -17.31 -6.73 16.63
C THR A 397 -16.40 -7.80 16.07
N THR A 398 -16.51 -9.03 16.56
CA THR A 398 -15.90 -10.23 15.97
C THR A 398 -16.88 -11.07 15.14
N ASN A 399 -18.19 -10.79 15.22
CA ASN A 399 -19.20 -11.49 14.45
C ASN A 399 -20.44 -10.64 14.18
N VAL A 400 -21.13 -10.93 13.09
CA VAL A 400 -22.42 -10.33 12.73
C VAL A 400 -23.42 -11.45 12.49
N ASN A 401 -24.43 -11.55 13.35
CA ASN A 401 -25.54 -12.50 13.20
C ASN A 401 -26.75 -11.80 12.57
N ILE A 402 -27.11 -12.22 11.37
CA ILE A 402 -28.15 -11.65 10.51
C ILE A 402 -29.40 -12.52 10.63
N VAL A 403 -30.43 -12.02 11.30
CA VAL A 403 -31.71 -12.70 11.53
C VAL A 403 -32.77 -12.15 10.58
N VAL A 404 -33.52 -13.02 9.91
CA VAL A 404 -34.63 -12.62 9.04
C VAL A 404 -35.89 -12.39 9.86
N ASP A 405 -36.37 -11.15 9.93
CA ASP A 405 -37.57 -10.78 10.69
C ASP A 405 -38.84 -10.91 9.85
N SER A 406 -38.77 -10.54 8.57
CA SER A 406 -39.91 -10.62 7.64
C SER A 406 -39.45 -10.82 6.19
N VAL A 407 -40.38 -11.26 5.33
CA VAL A 407 -40.17 -11.43 3.88
C VAL A 407 -41.21 -10.63 3.10
N HIS A 408 -40.88 -10.25 1.86
CA HIS A 408 -41.81 -9.54 0.98
C HIS A 408 -43.00 -10.42 0.58
N GLU A 409 -44.21 -9.84 0.63
CA GLU A 409 -45.45 -10.48 0.17
C GLU A 409 -45.73 -10.17 -1.31
N PRO A 410 -46.34 -11.10 -2.09
CA PRO A 410 -46.67 -12.47 -1.73
C PRO A 410 -45.48 -13.43 -1.91
N SER A 411 -45.12 -14.19 -0.88
CA SER A 411 -44.19 -15.31 -1.01
C SER A 411 -44.94 -16.63 -1.14
N ALA A 412 -44.64 -17.43 -2.17
CA ALA A 412 -45.28 -18.73 -2.38
C ALA A 412 -44.67 -19.82 -1.47
N PHE A 413 -43.43 -19.63 -1.01
CA PHE A 413 -42.68 -20.59 -0.20
C PHE A 413 -42.16 -19.94 1.08
N ARG A 414 -42.18 -20.71 2.18
CA ARG A 414 -41.64 -20.35 3.49
C ARG A 414 -40.15 -20.65 3.61
N THR A 415 -39.38 -20.11 2.68
CA THR A 415 -37.92 -20.32 2.60
C THR A 415 -37.29 -19.01 2.20
N THR A 416 -36.34 -18.53 3.01
CA THR A 416 -35.62 -17.29 2.73
C THR A 416 -34.39 -17.57 1.88
N LYS A 417 -33.95 -16.58 1.10
CA LYS A 417 -32.69 -16.65 0.35
C LYS A 417 -31.91 -15.35 0.39
N LEU A 418 -30.58 -15.45 0.44
CA LEU A 418 -29.63 -14.35 0.32
C LEU A 418 -28.50 -14.79 -0.61
N ASN A 419 -28.19 -13.99 -1.63
CA ASN A 419 -27.22 -14.39 -2.66
C ASN A 419 -25.81 -13.97 -2.29
N GLU A 420 -25.62 -12.74 -1.82
CA GLU A 420 -24.30 -12.25 -1.49
C GLU A 420 -24.39 -11.20 -0.39
N ILE A 421 -23.42 -11.20 0.51
CA ILE A 421 -23.30 -10.29 1.65
C ILE A 421 -21.85 -9.84 1.74
N GLN A 422 -21.66 -8.53 1.78
CA GLN A 422 -20.36 -7.92 2.08
C GLN A 422 -20.52 -7.03 3.29
N ILE A 423 -19.63 -7.18 4.26
CA ILE A 423 -19.56 -6.31 5.43
C ILE A 423 -18.51 -5.24 5.17
N LEU A 424 -18.82 -4.00 5.49
CA LEU A 424 -17.93 -2.87 5.29
C LEU A 424 -17.42 -2.37 6.64
N SER A 425 -16.13 -2.07 6.68
CA SER A 425 -15.57 -1.36 7.82
C SER A 425 -16.20 0.02 7.94
N ALA A 426 -16.08 0.63 9.11
CA ALA A 426 -16.11 2.08 9.17
C ALA A 426 -15.12 2.61 8.11
N PRO A 427 -15.49 3.63 7.32
CA PRO A 427 -14.44 4.42 6.69
C PRO A 427 -13.47 4.77 7.81
N PRO A 428 -12.14 4.70 7.58
CA PRO A 428 -11.20 5.12 8.59
C PRO A 428 -11.75 6.44 9.09
N THR A 429 -12.07 6.51 10.39
CA THR A 429 -12.29 7.82 11.00
C THR A 429 -11.10 8.62 10.50
N PRO A 430 -11.28 9.81 9.91
CA PRO A 430 -10.15 10.68 9.66
C PRO A 430 -9.58 10.95 11.05
N GLU A 431 -8.74 10.02 11.48
CA GLU A 431 -7.76 10.19 12.49
C GLU A 431 -7.08 11.43 11.98
N VAL A 432 -7.05 12.44 12.84
CA VAL A 432 -6.16 13.58 12.65
C VAL A 432 -4.84 12.91 12.33
N ILE A 433 -4.49 12.90 11.04
CA ILE A 433 -3.19 12.45 10.63
C ILE A 433 -2.36 13.60 11.18
N GLU A 434 -1.89 13.46 12.42
CA GLU A 434 -0.57 13.94 12.76
C GLU A 434 0.33 13.18 11.78
N THR A 435 0.36 13.68 10.54
CA THR A 435 1.45 13.36 9.66
C THR A 435 2.61 13.92 10.43
N ASP A 436 3.43 13.04 11.00
CA ASP A 436 4.81 13.38 11.27
C ASP A 436 5.55 13.51 9.92
N SER A 437 4.99 14.35 9.02
CA SER A 437 5.79 15.18 8.14
C SER A 437 6.29 16.28 9.07
N ARG A 438 7.39 15.91 9.72
CA ARG A 438 8.06 16.62 10.81
C ARG A 438 8.00 18.12 10.53
N VAL A 439 7.12 18.74 11.32
CA VAL A 439 6.75 20.15 11.50
C VAL A 439 6.54 21.00 10.22
N VAL A 440 5.47 20.69 9.49
CA VAL A 440 4.43 21.73 9.38
C VAL A 440 3.49 21.44 10.54
N VAL A 441 3.36 22.35 11.51
CA VAL A 441 2.33 22.17 12.55
C VAL A 441 0.98 22.44 11.88
N ILE A 442 0.40 21.43 11.23
CA ILE A 442 -1.02 21.49 10.88
C ILE A 442 -1.80 21.24 12.17
N GLN A 443 -1.89 22.27 13.03
CA GLN A 443 -2.76 22.20 14.20
C GLN A 443 -4.21 22.31 13.72
N LEU A 444 -4.82 21.19 13.37
CA LEU A 444 -6.25 21.13 13.06
C LEU A 444 -7.08 21.36 14.33
N ARG A 445 -7.24 22.62 14.73
CA ARG A 445 -8.16 23.02 15.79
C ARG A 445 -9.54 23.25 15.21
N SER A 446 -10.37 22.21 15.19
CA SER A 446 -11.79 22.38 14.86
C SER A 446 -12.54 22.97 16.06
N GLU A 447 -12.67 24.30 16.11
CA GLU A 447 -13.69 24.92 16.96
C GLU A 447 -15.05 24.91 16.25
N PRO A 448 -16.15 24.58 16.95
CA PRO A 448 -17.48 24.70 16.36
C PRO A 448 -17.77 26.16 16.02
N ALA A 449 -18.12 26.43 14.75
CA ALA A 449 -18.46 27.77 14.29
C ALA A 449 -19.58 28.40 15.14
N ALA A 450 -19.49 29.72 15.37
CA ALA A 450 -20.41 30.46 16.21
C ALA A 450 -21.88 30.39 15.71
N ALA A 451 -22.74 29.64 16.42
CA ALA A 451 -24.22 29.63 16.47
C ALA A 451 -25.08 29.73 15.18
N ASN A 452 -24.51 29.93 14.00
CA ASN A 452 -25.16 29.87 12.70
C ASN A 452 -24.26 29.01 11.80
N PRO A 453 -24.61 27.75 11.52
CA PRO A 453 -23.78 26.88 10.72
C PRO A 453 -23.78 27.38 9.28
N SER A 454 -22.73 28.10 8.92
CA SER A 454 -22.31 28.22 7.53
C SER A 454 -22.07 26.81 6.99
N THR A 455 -22.53 26.54 5.77
CA THR A 455 -22.22 25.28 5.06
C THR A 455 -20.77 25.26 4.55
N ALA A 456 -20.07 26.39 4.60
CA ALA A 456 -18.63 26.48 4.30
C ALA A 456 -17.80 26.12 5.53
N GLY A 457 -16.63 25.52 5.29
CA GLY A 457 -15.56 25.48 6.28
C GLY A 457 -14.73 26.76 6.22
N SER A 458 -13.92 27.00 7.25
CA SER A 458 -12.97 28.10 7.31
C SER A 458 -11.53 27.58 7.31
N LEU A 459 -10.62 28.29 6.67
CA LEU A 459 -9.18 28.04 6.67
C LEU A 459 -8.48 29.20 7.35
N ALA A 460 -7.62 28.93 8.32
CA ALA A 460 -6.71 29.88 8.94
C ALA A 460 -5.26 29.44 8.69
N LEU A 461 -4.47 30.24 7.95
CA LEU A 461 -3.07 29.93 7.65
C LEU A 461 -2.12 30.87 8.39
N LYS A 462 -1.06 30.33 8.98
CA LYS A 462 0.05 31.07 9.60
C LYS A 462 1.38 30.63 9.01
N PHE A 463 2.21 31.58 8.59
CA PHE A 463 3.57 31.32 8.12
C PHE A 463 4.56 31.98 9.07
N LEU A 464 5.29 31.17 9.82
CA LEU A 464 6.19 31.61 10.87
C LEU A 464 7.63 31.23 10.53
N ARG A 465 8.57 32.11 10.81
CA ARG A 465 9.98 31.76 10.97
C ARG A 465 10.19 31.06 12.30
N HIS A 466 11.33 30.40 12.46
CA HIS A 466 11.74 29.81 13.74
C HIS A 466 11.72 30.80 14.93
N ASP A 467 11.90 32.10 14.70
CA ASP A 467 11.81 33.14 15.73
C ASP A 467 10.40 33.71 15.92
N GLU A 468 9.37 33.00 15.42
CA GLU A 468 7.95 33.38 15.41
C GLU A 468 7.65 34.68 14.64
N THR A 469 8.60 35.20 13.85
CA THR A 469 8.35 36.35 12.98
C THR A 469 7.74 35.92 11.64
N PHE A 470 6.93 36.78 11.02
CA PHE A 470 6.21 36.45 9.79
C PHE A 470 7.10 36.43 8.56
N VAL A 471 6.73 35.58 7.59
CA VAL A 471 7.32 35.56 6.25
C VAL A 471 6.29 36.09 5.27
N ASP A 472 6.60 37.22 4.60
CA ASP A 472 5.81 37.72 3.48
C ASP A 472 5.78 36.68 2.36
N SER A 473 4.65 36.00 2.22
CA SER A 473 4.47 34.94 1.23
C SER A 473 3.19 35.17 0.44
N ILE A 474 3.29 34.98 -0.88
CA ILE A 474 2.15 34.82 -1.77
C ILE A 474 1.66 33.39 -1.63
N ILE A 475 0.42 33.24 -1.19
CA ILE A 475 -0.22 31.94 -1.06
C ILE A 475 -1.15 31.72 -2.25
N GLN A 476 -1.09 30.53 -2.84
CA GLN A 476 -2.07 30.07 -3.81
C GLN A 476 -2.75 28.80 -3.29
N LEU A 477 -4.07 28.77 -3.44
CA LEU A 477 -4.94 27.67 -3.03
C LEU A 477 -5.66 27.10 -4.25
N TYR A 478 -5.62 25.78 -4.35
CA TYR A 478 -6.27 25.03 -5.42
C TYR A 478 -7.23 24.01 -4.80
N ALA A 479 -8.45 23.90 -5.31
CA ALA A 479 -9.27 22.74 -4.96
C ALA A 479 -8.69 21.50 -5.62
N MET A 480 -8.84 20.36 -4.95
CA MET A 480 -8.35 19.07 -5.39
C MET A 480 -9.51 18.09 -5.45
N GLU A 481 -9.50 17.22 -6.46
CA GLU A 481 -10.39 16.08 -6.61
C GLU A 481 -9.55 14.83 -6.88
N GLN A 482 -10.04 13.65 -6.53
CA GLN A 482 -9.41 12.41 -6.98
C GLN A 482 -10.06 11.95 -8.28
N ASP A 483 -9.25 11.61 -9.27
CA ASP A 483 -9.75 11.00 -10.50
C ASP A 483 -10.21 9.54 -10.26
N VAL A 484 -10.68 8.88 -11.32
CA VAL A 484 -11.15 7.48 -11.25
C VAL A 484 -10.06 6.47 -10.89
N ALA A 485 -8.78 6.85 -10.95
CA ALA A 485 -7.64 6.04 -10.54
C ALA A 485 -7.16 6.40 -9.12
N GLY A 486 -7.82 7.32 -8.43
CA GLY A 486 -7.45 7.80 -7.09
C GLY A 486 -6.32 8.83 -7.08
N ALA A 487 -5.88 9.32 -8.24
CA ALA A 487 -4.85 10.34 -8.35
C ALA A 487 -5.44 11.73 -8.08
N TRP A 488 -4.72 12.57 -7.33
CA TRP A 488 -5.14 13.94 -7.06
C TRP A 488 -4.97 14.82 -8.28
N ILE A 489 -6.07 15.40 -8.76
CA ILE A 489 -6.11 16.37 -9.84
C ILE A 489 -6.50 17.74 -9.30
N ARG A 490 -5.86 18.78 -9.85
CA ARG A 490 -6.14 20.17 -9.51
C ARG A 490 -7.39 20.66 -10.24
N LEU A 491 -8.30 21.26 -9.49
CA LEU A 491 -9.40 22.06 -10.03
C LEU A 491 -8.94 23.51 -10.24
N ASP A 492 -9.73 24.30 -10.98
CA ASP A 492 -9.44 25.72 -11.26
C ASP A 492 -9.02 26.48 -9.98
N SER A 493 -8.08 27.43 -10.14
CA SER A 493 -7.61 28.27 -9.02
C SER A 493 -8.78 29.00 -8.37
N LEU A 494 -8.95 28.79 -7.06
CA LEU A 494 -10.13 29.26 -6.34
C LEU A 494 -10.02 30.71 -5.85
N ALA A 495 -8.81 31.25 -5.76
CA ALA A 495 -8.58 32.61 -5.30
C ALA A 495 -7.37 33.25 -6.01
N PRO A 496 -7.39 34.57 -6.28
CA PRO A 496 -6.18 35.29 -6.67
C PRO A 496 -5.12 35.10 -5.58
N ALA A 497 -3.86 34.97 -5.99
CA ALA A 497 -2.69 34.99 -5.10
C ALA A 497 -2.86 36.01 -3.97
N VAL A 498 -2.99 35.53 -2.73
CA VAL A 498 -3.20 36.41 -1.57
C VAL A 498 -1.88 36.59 -0.84
N PHE A 499 -1.54 37.84 -0.59
CA PHE A 499 -0.43 38.21 0.28
C PHE A 499 -0.86 37.99 1.72
N ALA A 500 -0.18 37.10 2.44
CA ALA A 500 -0.22 37.16 3.89
C ALA A 500 0.45 38.48 4.30
N ASP A 501 -0.33 39.45 4.79
CA ASP A 501 0.22 40.70 5.32
C ASP A 501 0.80 40.49 6.73
N ASP A 502 1.37 41.56 7.32
CA ASP A 502 1.93 41.58 8.68
C ASP A 502 0.94 41.10 9.78
N SER A 503 -0.35 40.86 9.44
CA SER A 503 -1.38 40.37 10.37
C SER A 503 -1.36 38.86 10.61
N ALA A 504 -0.33 38.15 10.11
CA ALA A 504 0.01 36.77 10.49
C ALA A 504 -0.89 35.66 10.00
N THR A 505 -2.09 36.00 9.50
CA THR A 505 -3.18 35.04 9.42
C THR A 505 -3.99 35.26 8.16
N TYR A 506 -3.92 34.31 7.21
CA TYR A 506 -4.85 34.29 6.08
C TYR A 506 -6.11 33.53 6.49
N ASN A 507 -7.28 34.16 6.40
CA ASN A 507 -8.56 33.53 6.67
C ASN A 507 -9.41 33.45 5.39
N ALA A 508 -9.89 32.26 5.05
CA ALA A 508 -10.79 32.06 3.92
C ALA A 508 -11.98 31.17 4.30
N GLU A 509 -13.17 31.49 3.79
CA GLU A 509 -14.29 30.55 3.77
C GLU A 509 -14.21 29.72 2.50
N LEU A 510 -14.15 28.41 2.65
CA LEU A 510 -13.95 27.44 1.58
C LEU A 510 -15.08 26.42 1.60
N SER A 511 -15.49 25.95 0.42
CA SER A 511 -16.45 24.85 0.35
C SER A 511 -15.81 23.58 0.92
N PRO A 512 -16.57 22.67 1.57
CA PRO A 512 -16.00 21.40 2.03
C PRO A 512 -15.36 20.62 0.88
N GLY A 513 -14.18 20.06 1.11
CA GLY A 513 -13.39 19.37 0.07
C GLY A 513 -11.90 19.34 0.39
N TYR A 514 -11.09 18.92 -0.58
CA TYR A 514 -9.63 18.89 -0.45
C TYR A 514 -9.01 20.07 -1.19
N TYR A 515 -7.92 20.58 -0.62
CA TYR A 515 -7.24 21.77 -1.10
C TYR A 515 -5.73 21.55 -1.10
N LEU A 516 -5.06 22.07 -2.12
CA LEU A 516 -3.62 22.15 -2.22
C LEU A 516 -3.17 23.58 -1.88
N LEU A 517 -2.33 23.71 -0.86
CA LEU A 517 -1.67 24.94 -0.45
C LEU A 517 -0.27 25.00 -1.08
N THR A 518 0.00 26.10 -1.78
CA THR A 518 1.34 26.44 -2.29
C THR A 518 1.72 27.85 -1.84
N ALA A 519 3.01 28.11 -1.67
CA ALA A 519 3.53 29.39 -1.20
C ALA A 519 4.74 29.83 -2.03
N THR A 520 4.80 31.11 -2.40
CA THR A 520 5.89 31.73 -3.15
C THR A 520 6.29 33.05 -2.49
N ASP A 521 7.57 33.43 -2.53
CA ASP A 521 8.02 34.72 -1.96
C ASP A 521 7.72 35.88 -2.94
N THR A 522 7.39 37.04 -2.37
CA THR A 522 6.95 38.27 -3.03
C THR A 522 8.08 39.12 -3.62
N VAL A 523 9.34 38.92 -3.20
CA VAL A 523 10.33 40.00 -3.33
C VAL A 523 10.95 40.12 -4.73
N THR A 524 11.02 39.05 -5.53
CA THR A 524 11.38 39.13 -6.96
C THR A 524 10.90 37.88 -7.69
N GLU A 525 10.22 38.01 -8.82
CA GLU A 525 9.83 36.91 -9.73
C GLU A 525 10.99 36.00 -10.20
N THR A 526 12.24 36.26 -9.79
CA THR A 526 13.43 35.64 -10.36
C THR A 526 14.09 34.54 -9.53
N ASP A 527 13.85 34.39 -8.21
CA ASP A 527 14.47 33.29 -7.44
C ASP A 527 13.64 32.86 -6.20
N PRO A 528 13.19 31.59 -6.10
CA PRO A 528 12.48 31.09 -4.93
C PRO A 528 13.44 30.83 -3.75
N ILE A 529 13.11 31.33 -2.56
CA ILE A 529 13.89 31.09 -1.32
C ILE A 529 13.61 29.71 -0.70
N VAL A 530 12.45 29.10 -1.00
CA VAL A 530 12.07 27.76 -0.52
C VAL A 530 12.23 26.76 -1.68
N PRO A 531 13.32 25.98 -1.73
CA PRO A 531 13.49 24.93 -2.72
C PRO A 531 12.35 23.91 -2.61
N GLY A 532 11.72 23.60 -3.74
CA GLY A 532 10.76 22.49 -3.83
C GLY A 532 9.28 22.85 -3.61
N TRP A 533 8.88 24.10 -3.45
CA TRP A 533 7.46 24.51 -3.32
C TRP A 533 6.84 25.09 -4.61
N TYR A 534 7.55 25.03 -5.75
CA TYR A 534 7.05 25.58 -7.01
C TYR A 534 7.43 24.71 -8.24
N SER A 535 6.44 24.47 -9.07
CA SER A 535 6.55 24.06 -10.48
C SER A 535 5.38 24.68 -11.25
N ASP A 536 5.46 25.98 -11.58
CA ASP A 536 4.79 26.45 -12.80
C ASP A 536 5.78 26.28 -13.94
N ASP A 537 5.83 25.06 -14.45
CA ASP A 537 6.63 24.71 -15.62
C ASP A 537 5.85 25.12 -16.86
N GLY A 538 5.56 26.41 -16.97
CA GLY A 538 5.04 27.07 -18.17
C GLY A 538 4.05 26.25 -18.99
N TYR A 539 2.81 26.17 -18.54
CA TYR A 539 1.56 26.08 -19.33
C TYR A 539 1.37 25.03 -20.47
N ASP A 540 2.36 24.23 -20.89
CA ASP A 540 2.28 23.46 -22.14
C ASP A 540 2.55 21.94 -22.06
N ASP A 541 2.83 21.35 -20.88
CA ASP A 541 2.98 19.89 -20.73
C ASP A 541 2.01 19.30 -19.67
N PRO A 542 0.75 19.01 -20.03
CA PRO A 542 -0.27 18.50 -19.09
C PRO A 542 0.07 17.12 -18.49
N ASP A 543 1.09 16.43 -19.00
CA ASP A 543 1.51 15.11 -18.52
C ASP A 543 2.61 15.20 -17.42
N LYS A 544 3.05 16.40 -17.03
CA LYS A 544 4.15 16.62 -16.05
C LYS A 544 3.82 17.50 -14.86
N ASP A 545 2.56 17.80 -14.62
CA ASP A 545 2.10 18.62 -13.50
C ASP A 545 2.21 17.88 -12.16
N GLN A 546 3.44 17.61 -11.70
CA GLN A 546 3.70 17.27 -10.31
C GLN A 546 3.61 18.55 -9.49
N TYR A 547 2.42 18.82 -8.97
CA TYR A 547 2.23 19.94 -8.06
C TYR A 547 2.93 19.66 -6.73
N ARG A 548 3.75 20.60 -6.28
CA ARG A 548 4.41 20.54 -4.97
C ARG A 548 3.68 21.46 -4.00
N GLY A 549 3.10 20.89 -2.96
CA GLY A 549 2.39 21.63 -1.91
C GLY A 549 1.75 20.70 -0.89
N ILE A 550 0.99 21.28 0.05
CA ILE A 550 0.33 20.52 1.12
C ILE A 550 -1.13 20.30 0.74
N ILE A 551 -1.56 19.05 0.65
CA ILE A 551 -2.98 18.70 0.46
C ILE A 551 -3.64 18.54 1.84
N PHE A 552 -4.77 19.21 2.06
CA PHE A 552 -5.50 19.17 3.33
C PHE A 552 -7.02 19.26 3.11
N PRO A 553 -7.82 18.68 4.02
CA PRO A 553 -9.28 18.78 3.96
C PRO A 553 -9.81 20.07 4.60
N ILE A 554 -10.90 20.58 4.05
CA ILE A 554 -11.81 21.55 4.65
C ILE A 554 -13.13 20.85 4.93
N GLU A 555 -13.61 20.94 6.16
CA GLU A 555 -14.88 20.36 6.57
C GLU A 555 -15.96 21.43 6.79
N ALA A 556 -17.22 21.10 6.51
CA ALA A 556 -18.34 22.01 6.68
C ALA A 556 -18.46 22.48 8.14
N GLY A 557 -18.52 23.79 8.35
CA GLY A 557 -18.73 24.39 9.67
C GLY A 557 -17.56 24.24 10.66
N LYS A 558 -16.40 23.75 10.21
CA LYS A 558 -15.16 23.67 10.99
C LYS A 558 -14.13 24.67 10.50
N THR A 559 -13.24 25.09 11.40
CA THR A 559 -12.01 25.80 11.03
C THR A 559 -10.86 24.81 10.92
N THR A 560 -10.20 24.80 9.77
CA THR A 560 -8.90 24.15 9.52
C THR A 560 -7.83 25.20 9.77
N GLU A 561 -6.94 24.98 10.74
CA GLU A 561 -5.79 25.85 10.99
C GLU A 561 -4.50 25.14 10.53
N ILE A 562 -3.68 25.84 9.74
CA ILE A 562 -2.40 25.35 9.21
C ILE A 562 -1.32 26.33 9.62
N GLU A 563 -0.32 25.87 10.35
CA GLU A 563 0.85 26.64 10.74
C GLU A 563 2.10 26.06 10.07
N VAL A 564 2.65 26.81 9.12
CA VAL A 564 3.90 26.47 8.42
C VAL A 564 5.03 27.18 9.13
N GLN A 565 5.90 26.42 9.78
CA GLN A 565 7.14 26.93 10.34
C GLN A 565 8.28 26.71 9.34
N PHE A 566 9.19 27.68 9.23
CA PHE A 566 10.41 27.56 8.42
C PHE A 566 11.65 27.50 9.29
N SER A 567 12.53 26.55 8.98
CA SER A 567 13.86 26.40 9.56
C SER A 567 14.85 27.32 8.86
N ARG A 568 15.92 27.71 9.56
CA ARG A 568 17.00 28.51 8.98
C ARG A 568 18.26 27.67 8.83
N LEU A 569 18.63 27.35 7.60
CA LEU A 569 19.93 26.76 7.28
C LEU A 569 20.94 27.87 6.99
N VAL A 570 22.07 27.88 7.68
CA VAL A 570 23.19 28.77 7.37
C VAL A 570 24.37 27.93 6.92
N VAL A 571 24.80 28.13 5.69
CA VAL A 571 25.93 27.42 5.10
C VAL A 571 27.13 28.35 5.09
N GLY A 572 28.11 28.08 5.95
CA GLY A 572 29.38 28.80 5.97
C GLY A 572 30.44 28.13 5.10
N VAL A 573 31.13 28.91 4.28
CA VAL A 573 32.27 28.46 3.46
C VAL A 573 33.56 28.98 4.08
N LEU A 574 34.42 28.06 4.51
CA LEU A 574 35.71 28.35 5.12
C LEU A 574 36.85 27.97 4.16
N ASP A 575 37.97 28.67 4.25
CA ASP A 575 39.24 28.31 3.59
C ASP A 575 40.03 27.26 4.38
N GLU A 576 41.16 26.81 3.85
CA GLU A 576 42.05 25.82 4.49
C GLU A 576 42.60 26.29 5.84
N ALA A 577 42.62 27.60 6.12
CA ALA A 577 43.04 28.16 7.40
C ALA A 577 41.88 28.29 8.40
N GLY A 578 40.67 27.82 8.03
CA GLY A 578 39.45 27.95 8.82
C GLY A 578 38.89 29.38 8.84
N GLN A 579 39.33 30.26 7.95
CA GLN A 579 38.80 31.62 7.84
C GLN A 579 37.66 31.64 6.83
N ALA A 580 36.62 32.41 7.11
CA ALA A 580 35.50 32.51 6.19
C ALA A 580 35.91 33.14 4.85
N VAL A 581 35.47 32.53 3.76
CA VAL A 581 35.72 33.03 2.40
C VAL A 581 34.94 34.33 2.23
N ARG A 582 35.63 35.48 2.23
CA ARG A 582 34.98 36.79 2.14
C ARG A 582 34.55 37.08 0.70
N GLY A 583 33.25 37.27 0.47
CA GLY A 583 32.69 37.59 -0.85
C GLY A 583 33.24 38.88 -1.48
N ASP A 584 33.78 39.80 -0.66
CA ASP A 584 34.26 41.13 -1.05
C ASP A 584 35.37 41.10 -2.13
N ASN A 585 36.14 39.99 -2.22
CA ASN A 585 37.25 39.82 -3.15
C ASN A 585 37.06 38.64 -4.13
N ASN A 586 35.94 37.91 -4.03
CA ASN A 586 35.69 36.71 -4.84
C ASN A 586 34.18 36.53 -5.09
N PRO A 587 33.58 37.24 -6.06
CA PRO A 587 32.14 37.21 -6.34
C PRO A 587 31.63 35.89 -6.95
N GLY A 588 32.45 34.84 -6.96
CA GLY A 588 32.19 33.57 -7.64
C GLY A 588 31.54 32.46 -6.81
N TRP A 589 31.43 32.63 -5.49
CA TRP A 589 30.94 31.55 -4.63
C TRP A 589 29.43 31.66 -4.41
N THR A 590 28.71 30.67 -4.90
CA THR A 590 27.28 30.51 -4.67
C THR A 590 27.04 29.21 -3.93
N VAL A 591 26.22 29.27 -2.89
CA VAL A 591 25.66 28.08 -2.28
C VAL A 591 24.26 27.93 -2.84
N ALA A 592 23.89 26.74 -3.28
CA ALA A 592 22.55 26.41 -3.69
C ALA A 592 22.02 25.26 -2.83
N VAL A 593 20.75 25.32 -2.48
CA VAL A 593 20.06 24.22 -1.78
C VAL A 593 19.03 23.64 -2.71
N CYS A 594 19.12 22.35 -2.97
CA CYS A 594 18.24 21.60 -3.87
C CYS A 594 17.40 20.65 -3.00
N ALA A 595 16.07 20.69 -3.10
CA ALA A 595 15.24 19.67 -2.47
C ALA A 595 15.43 18.34 -3.21
N ASP A 596 15.64 17.25 -2.49
CA ASP A 596 15.70 15.93 -3.11
C ASP A 596 14.33 15.65 -3.75
N ALA A 597 14.32 15.42 -5.07
CA ALA A 597 13.12 14.92 -5.72
C ALA A 597 12.98 13.46 -5.28
N LEU A 598 11.97 13.17 -4.45
CA LEU A 598 11.55 11.82 -4.17
C LEU A 598 11.28 11.10 -5.51
N SER A 599 12.20 10.23 -5.90
CA SER A 599 12.17 9.28 -7.02
C SER A 599 12.35 9.77 -8.48
N SER A 600 13.38 9.18 -9.11
CA SER A 600 13.48 8.68 -10.50
C SER A 600 13.28 9.57 -11.73
N VAL A 601 13.09 10.89 -11.64
CA VAL A 601 13.09 11.74 -12.86
C VAL A 601 14.52 12.12 -13.27
N ALA A 602 14.86 11.88 -14.54
CA ALA A 602 16.19 12.05 -15.14
C ALA A 602 16.92 13.36 -14.76
N GLU A 603 18.25 13.25 -14.67
CA GLU A 603 19.29 14.17 -14.15
C GLU A 603 19.21 15.69 -14.48
N ASP A 604 18.24 16.19 -15.24
CA ASP A 604 18.42 17.48 -15.93
C ASP A 604 17.80 18.72 -15.28
N VAL A 605 17.01 18.64 -14.19
CA VAL A 605 16.52 19.87 -13.52
C VAL A 605 16.36 19.72 -12.00
N LEU A 606 17.47 19.50 -11.28
CA LEU A 606 17.52 19.83 -9.84
C LEU A 606 17.33 21.36 -9.71
N ARG A 607 16.13 21.79 -9.29
CA ARG A 607 15.86 23.21 -9.00
C ARG A 607 16.43 23.55 -7.63
N CYS A 608 17.59 24.17 -7.64
CA CYS A 608 18.27 24.64 -6.45
C CYS A 608 17.99 26.13 -6.24
N ALA A 609 17.72 26.54 -5.00
CA ALA A 609 17.71 27.96 -4.65
C ALA A 609 19.16 28.40 -4.40
N GLY A 610 19.72 29.23 -5.28
CA GLY A 610 21.08 29.75 -5.17
C GLY A 610 21.14 31.06 -4.38
N GLN A 611 22.11 31.19 -3.48
CA GLN A 611 22.49 32.45 -2.84
C GLN A 611 24.00 32.64 -2.88
N ALA A 612 24.43 33.85 -3.22
CA ALA A 612 25.83 34.24 -3.06
C ALA A 612 26.19 34.31 -1.57
N ILE A 613 27.40 33.86 -1.21
CA ILE A 613 27.87 33.99 0.17
C ILE A 613 28.05 35.46 0.56
N ASP A 614 27.67 35.81 1.78
CA ASP A 614 27.79 37.17 2.30
C ASP A 614 29.25 37.54 2.66
N ARG A 615 29.46 38.74 3.23
CA ARG A 615 30.80 39.20 3.65
C ARG A 615 31.41 38.37 4.79
N ARG A 616 30.60 37.54 5.45
CA ARG A 616 31.00 36.61 6.50
C ARG A 616 31.24 35.21 5.94
N GLY A 617 31.15 35.04 4.62
CA GLY A 617 31.33 33.76 3.94
C GLY A 617 30.17 32.80 4.16
N ALA A 618 28.95 33.30 4.39
CA ALA A 618 27.80 32.45 4.65
C ALA A 618 26.62 32.76 3.71
N ALA A 619 25.88 31.73 3.33
CA ALA A 619 24.56 31.83 2.69
C ALA A 619 23.48 31.34 3.67
N ALA A 620 22.31 31.96 3.67
CA ALA A 620 21.26 31.64 4.64
C ALA A 620 19.93 31.36 3.93
N PHE A 621 19.44 30.14 4.09
CA PHE A 621 18.22 29.64 3.48
C PHE A 621 17.12 29.50 4.52
N GLN A 622 15.88 29.76 4.11
CA GLN A 622 14.70 29.37 4.87
C GLN A 622 14.13 28.12 4.24
N LEU A 623 14.18 27.01 4.96
CA LEU A 623 13.83 25.69 4.46
C LEU A 623 12.70 25.13 5.31
N ALA A 624 11.72 24.50 4.66
CA ALA A 624 10.86 23.55 5.34
C ALA A 624 11.71 22.31 5.73
N PRO A 625 11.25 21.44 6.62
CA PRO A 625 11.92 20.17 6.88
C PRO A 625 11.94 19.30 5.66
N GLY A 626 12.99 18.51 5.55
CA GLY A 626 13.16 17.59 4.45
C GLY A 626 14.61 17.26 4.18
N ASP A 627 14.78 16.43 3.16
CA ASP A 627 16.07 16.03 2.64
C ASP A 627 16.47 17.02 1.53
N TYR A 628 17.65 17.60 1.70
CA TYR A 628 18.19 18.58 0.78
C TYR A 628 19.60 18.19 0.36
N HIS A 629 19.99 18.64 -0.82
CA HIS A 629 21.37 18.69 -1.26
C HIS A 629 21.87 20.12 -1.20
N ILE A 630 22.98 20.35 -0.50
CA ILE A 630 23.73 21.60 -0.57
C ILE A 630 24.74 21.46 -1.70
N ARG A 631 24.58 22.28 -2.74
CA ARG A 631 25.58 22.49 -3.77
C ARG A 631 26.39 23.75 -3.46
N VAL A 632 27.71 23.67 -3.40
CA VAL A 632 28.59 24.83 -3.35
C VAL A 632 29.27 24.95 -4.70
N GLU A 633 29.10 26.08 -5.39
CA GLU A 633 29.73 26.37 -6.68
C GLU A 633 30.74 27.51 -6.52
N SER A 634 31.85 27.40 -7.24
CA SER A 634 32.85 28.48 -7.38
C SER A 634 32.84 29.06 -8.81
N ASP A 635 33.49 30.21 -8.97
CA ASP A 635 33.69 30.89 -10.27
C ASP A 635 34.41 30.04 -11.32
N ALA A 636 35.16 29.02 -10.90
CA ALA A 636 35.86 28.09 -11.78
C ALA A 636 34.96 26.95 -12.33
N ALA A 637 33.64 27.06 -12.19
CA ALA A 637 32.65 26.07 -12.62
C ALA A 637 32.85 24.66 -12.01
N CYS A 638 33.50 24.59 -10.85
CA CYS A 638 33.55 23.41 -10.01
C CYS A 638 32.42 23.46 -8.98
N TYR A 639 31.82 22.31 -8.70
CA TYR A 639 30.79 22.17 -7.69
C TYR A 639 31.05 20.99 -6.75
N TRP A 640 30.55 21.13 -5.53
CA TRP A 640 30.51 20.08 -4.51
C TRP A 640 29.08 19.94 -4.01
N GLU A 641 28.59 18.71 -3.87
CA GLU A 641 27.25 18.40 -3.38
C GLU A 641 27.30 17.55 -2.12
N PHE A 642 26.46 17.90 -1.15
CA PHE A 642 26.38 17.23 0.14
C PHE A 642 24.91 17.02 0.51
N PRO A 643 24.49 15.80 0.90
CA PRO A 643 23.18 15.60 1.48
C PRO A 643 23.13 16.24 2.87
N VAL A 644 22.04 16.95 3.17
CA VAL A 644 21.75 17.56 4.46
C VAL A 644 20.29 17.34 4.79
N VAL A 645 20.04 16.82 5.98
CA VAL A 645 18.70 16.67 6.55
C VAL A 645 18.45 17.86 7.45
N VAL A 646 17.42 18.64 7.13
CA VAL A 646 17.03 19.81 7.95
C VAL A 646 15.90 19.41 8.89
N ASP A 647 16.16 19.48 10.20
CA ASP A 647 15.26 19.10 11.28
C ASP A 647 15.07 20.29 12.25
N PHE A 648 13.89 20.41 12.85
CA PHE A 648 13.49 21.55 13.70
C PHE A 648 13.89 21.43 15.16
N ASP A 649 14.12 20.21 15.67
CA ASP A 649 14.24 19.99 17.11
C ASP A 649 15.62 20.31 17.69
N GLU A 650 16.64 20.54 16.84
CA GLU A 650 17.97 20.90 17.30
C GLU A 650 18.63 21.93 16.37
N ALA A 651 19.13 23.02 16.94
CA ALA A 651 20.12 23.86 16.27
C ALA A 651 21.41 23.03 16.08
N LYS A 652 21.53 22.36 14.93
CA LYS A 652 22.72 21.59 14.56
C LYS A 652 23.68 22.48 13.78
N GLU A 653 24.85 22.72 14.37
CA GLU A 653 26.00 23.22 13.62
C GLU A 653 26.78 22.01 13.11
N GLU A 654 26.67 21.73 11.80
CA GLU A 654 27.45 20.68 11.15
C GLU A 654 28.57 21.31 10.32
N LEU A 655 29.82 21.01 10.69
CA LEU A 655 30.99 21.46 9.94
C LEU A 655 31.37 20.40 8.91
N VAL A 656 30.99 20.63 7.65
CA VAL A 656 31.42 19.80 6.51
C VAL A 656 32.73 20.36 5.96
N THR A 657 33.81 19.57 6.03
CA THR A 657 35.11 19.96 5.47
C THR A 657 35.20 19.51 4.01
N ILE A 658 35.40 20.46 3.10
CA ILE A 658 35.50 20.20 1.66
C ILE A 658 36.98 20.07 1.26
N ASP A 659 37.36 18.92 0.70
CA ASP A 659 38.67 18.75 0.06
C ASP A 659 38.63 19.31 -1.37
N ARG A 660 39.37 20.41 -1.60
CA ARG A 660 39.47 21.05 -2.92
C ARG A 660 40.08 20.15 -4.00
N SER A 661 40.76 19.07 -3.61
CA SER A 661 41.38 18.14 -4.56
C SER A 661 40.39 17.14 -5.19
N GLN A 662 39.13 17.10 -4.74
CA GLN A 662 38.10 16.18 -5.25
C GLN A 662 36.74 16.88 -5.47
N PRO A 663 36.59 17.72 -6.51
CA PRO A 663 35.29 18.24 -6.90
C PRO A 663 34.39 17.10 -7.45
N ASN A 664 33.09 17.18 -7.16
CA ASN A 664 32.10 16.22 -7.72
C ASN A 664 31.97 16.40 -9.24
N GLY A 665 32.23 17.61 -9.74
CA GLY A 665 32.42 17.89 -11.15
C GLY A 665 33.00 19.30 -11.35
N CYS A 666 33.85 19.47 -12.36
CA CYS A 666 34.21 20.78 -12.90
C CYS A 666 33.82 20.80 -14.38
N ARG A 667 33.11 21.83 -14.83
CA ARG A 667 32.98 22.05 -16.27
C ARG A 667 34.37 22.40 -16.80
N ASP A 668 34.79 21.73 -17.88
CA ASP A 668 36.05 22.01 -18.59
C ASP A 668 36.16 23.50 -18.94
N THR A 669 36.74 24.29 -18.05
CA THR A 669 37.42 25.53 -18.38
C THR A 669 38.88 25.27 -18.13
N ALA A 670 39.68 25.30 -19.20
CA ALA A 670 41.12 25.25 -19.08
C ALA A 670 41.60 26.39 -18.16
N ASP A 671 42.34 25.98 -17.13
CA ASP A 671 43.02 26.74 -16.06
C ASP A 671 42.19 27.12 -14.83
#